data_AF-A0A7W9SKU4-F1
#
_entry.id   AF-A0A7W9SKU4-F1
#
_cell.length_a   1.000
_cell.length_b   1.000
_cell.length_c   1.000
_cell.angle_alpha   90.00
_cell.angle_beta   90.00
_cell.angle_gamma   90.00
#
_symmetry.space_group_name_H-M   'P 1'
#
loop_
_entity.id
_entity.type
_entity.pdbx_description
1 polymer ?
#
loop_
_entity_poly.entity_id
_entity_poly.type
_entity_poly.pdbx_seq_one_letter_code
_entity_poly.pdbx_strand_id
1 'polypeptide(L)'
;MKRCLLLLSLLATLGLLAAAFAAPAPVDYRREIRPILAANCLGCHGADEHKRSANLRLDEPNAAVVPGDILASKLVQRVQSGTMPPKESGHTLTPAQKQLLMRWIGQGAKYEGHWAFVAPASLPPAPSLPLRPNFVGGKGGGEPTPLTPPLFVPRNEGFKRREGAGGRNAGRDANIDSWIAARLAKEKLTLSPEADRWTLARRVALDLTGLPPSPKDAEAFVNDKAPNAYEKFVDSQLASPHFGEKWARVWLDLGRYADSAGYGSDPLRPNLWPWRDWLIAAFNNNKPFDQFTLEMLAGDLLPGATDDQKIATAFHRNTMTNTEGGTDDEEFRMAAVKDRTIVTMQAWMGLTFQCAQCHTHKFDPISKTDFYRTMAIFNQTEDNDRGDEFPTLPVLTAAQREKKQALEKELAELERQRAAEPVGKAPSARFVRVTLPGTAFLMLAEVQALSGSENVARKGKASQSSTDFGGEAARALDGNTSGKFPDNTVTHTKQEKDPWWEVDLGATYPLQSVVVWPRTDAHPGMLANLRVTLYDENRKVVGEQGIPGAILTAKTALLTDSPTAQKLAQKQAELAALKPIALPVLRELPEAKRRVTHALTLANFLQPEEVVTPAGPARFAPPAPKEGGAWNRLSLAKWLVSRENPLTARVQVNRFWAQLFGVGLVETEEDFGTQGALPTHPELLDSLALDFQRDWNVKRLLKTIVMSRTYRQSSKLTPERLARDPKARLLSRYPRRRLDAEGIRDQALLVSGLLSHKLGGPSVYPPQPDGLWKAAFNGERSYPTSTGEDRYRRGLYTFWRRTVPYPSMQTFDAPSREFCTVRRLPTNTPLQALVTLNDPAYLEMAVGLAKRLQTEGGTTPAERARQGLRLALCRPANEAQVAPLVALFESEKAHYVAHPMEAKKLTGTEKEDPELAAWTVVANVLLNLDGVLTKG
;
A
#
# COMPACT_ATOMS: atom_id res chain seq x y z
N MET A 1 -54.77 -30.23 -49.07
CA MET A 1 -53.38 -29.70 -49.07
C MET A 1 -53.28 -28.21 -49.36
N LYS A 2 -54.03 -27.62 -50.31
CA LYS A 2 -53.94 -26.17 -50.61
C LYS A 2 -54.43 -25.22 -49.49
N ARG A 3 -55.34 -25.65 -48.61
CA ARG A 3 -55.83 -24.84 -47.46
C ARG A 3 -54.86 -24.78 -46.27
N CYS A 4 -54.00 -25.79 -46.06
CA CYS A 4 -52.97 -25.74 -44.99
C CYS A 4 -51.77 -24.84 -45.36
N LEU A 5 -51.39 -24.80 -46.64
CA LEU A 5 -50.29 -23.95 -47.12
C LEU A 5 -50.63 -22.46 -47.04
N LEU A 6 -51.90 -22.08 -47.20
CA LEU A 6 -52.37 -20.70 -47.05
C LEU A 6 -52.47 -20.25 -45.58
N LEU A 7 -52.78 -21.15 -44.63
CA LEU A 7 -52.77 -20.82 -43.21
C LEU A 7 -51.34 -20.70 -42.65
N LEU A 8 -50.40 -21.52 -43.12
CA LEU A 8 -48.98 -21.42 -42.73
C LEU A 8 -48.29 -20.17 -43.31
N SER A 9 -48.65 -19.72 -44.52
CA SER A 9 -48.12 -18.46 -45.07
C SER A 9 -48.71 -17.22 -44.39
N LEU A 10 -49.97 -17.27 -43.95
CA LEU A 10 -50.60 -16.18 -43.20
C LEU A 10 -50.05 -16.06 -41.76
N LEU A 11 -49.73 -17.18 -41.11
CA LEU A 11 -49.07 -17.20 -39.79
C LEU A 11 -47.60 -16.79 -39.86
N ALA A 12 -46.88 -17.14 -40.93
CA ALA A 12 -45.51 -16.70 -41.15
C ALA A 12 -45.42 -15.20 -41.47
N THR A 13 -46.41 -14.63 -42.17
CA THR A 13 -46.49 -13.18 -42.44
C THR A 13 -46.97 -12.38 -41.22
N LEU A 14 -47.86 -12.92 -40.38
CA LEU A 14 -48.19 -12.32 -39.08
C LEU A 14 -47.00 -12.37 -38.10
N GLY A 15 -46.21 -13.45 -38.11
CA GLY A 15 -44.99 -13.56 -37.30
C GLY A 15 -43.88 -12.60 -37.74
N LEU A 16 -43.76 -12.32 -39.05
CA LEU A 16 -42.84 -11.29 -39.57
C LEU A 16 -43.32 -9.86 -39.31
N LEU A 17 -44.64 -9.59 -39.29
CA LEU A 17 -45.16 -8.27 -38.90
C LEU A 17 -45.03 -7.99 -37.40
N ALA A 18 -45.18 -9.00 -36.54
CA ALA A 18 -45.01 -8.82 -35.09
C ALA A 18 -43.56 -8.49 -34.69
N ALA A 19 -42.57 -8.98 -35.44
CA ALA A 19 -41.16 -8.62 -35.25
C ALA A 19 -40.82 -7.18 -35.67
N ALA A 20 -41.63 -6.55 -36.53
CA ALA A 20 -41.43 -5.18 -37.00
C ALA A 20 -41.99 -4.11 -36.05
N PHE A 21 -42.80 -4.50 -35.04
CA PHE A 21 -43.37 -3.60 -34.03
C PHE A 21 -42.79 -3.82 -32.62
N ALA A 22 -41.60 -4.42 -32.51
CA ALA A 22 -40.87 -4.35 -31.24
C ALA A 22 -40.55 -2.89 -30.94
N ALA A 23 -41.15 -2.34 -29.88
CA ALA A 23 -40.85 -0.99 -29.43
C ALA A 23 -39.32 -0.84 -29.29
N PRO A 24 -38.72 0.22 -29.87
CA PRO A 24 -37.29 0.39 -29.81
C PRO A 24 -36.86 0.44 -28.34
N ALA A 25 -35.76 -0.25 -28.01
CA ALA A 25 -35.27 -0.36 -26.65
C ALA A 25 -35.21 1.04 -25.98
N PRO A 26 -35.54 1.15 -24.67
CA PRO A 26 -35.39 2.39 -23.93
C PRO A 26 -33.98 2.93 -24.08
N VAL A 27 -33.85 4.23 -24.38
CA VAL A 27 -32.56 4.91 -24.47
C VAL A 27 -32.01 5.09 -23.06
N ASP A 28 -30.79 4.60 -22.84
CA ASP A 28 -30.10 4.73 -21.55
C ASP A 28 -29.40 6.09 -21.49
N TYR A 29 -29.94 7.02 -20.71
CA TYR A 29 -29.37 8.37 -20.59
C TYR A 29 -27.88 8.35 -20.20
N ARG A 30 -27.46 7.45 -19.29
CA ARG A 30 -26.08 7.39 -18.80
C ARG A 30 -25.11 6.93 -19.88
N ARG A 31 -25.49 5.88 -20.61
CA ARG A 31 -24.61 5.22 -21.59
C ARG A 31 -24.65 5.89 -22.96
N GLU A 32 -25.80 6.43 -23.35
CA GLU A 32 -26.07 6.85 -24.72
C GLU A 32 -26.16 8.38 -24.86
N ILE A 33 -26.78 9.09 -23.92
CA ILE A 33 -27.06 10.53 -24.05
C ILE A 33 -26.01 11.41 -23.39
N ARG A 34 -25.66 11.12 -22.13
CA ARG A 34 -24.72 11.92 -21.36
C ARG A 34 -23.35 12.06 -22.04
N PRO A 35 -22.75 11.03 -22.68
CA PRO A 35 -21.49 11.19 -23.41
C PRO A 35 -21.61 12.15 -24.60
N ILE A 36 -22.76 12.16 -25.28
CA ILE A 36 -23.04 13.10 -26.38
C ILE A 36 -23.07 14.53 -25.83
N LEU A 37 -23.80 14.76 -24.73
CA LEU A 37 -23.87 16.07 -24.09
C LEU A 37 -22.50 16.51 -23.56
N ALA A 38 -21.76 15.61 -22.89
CA ALA A 38 -20.44 15.92 -22.33
C ALA A 38 -19.43 16.35 -23.40
N ALA A 39 -19.38 15.62 -24.52
CA ALA A 39 -18.44 15.91 -25.59
C ALA A 39 -18.79 17.17 -26.41
N ASN A 40 -20.08 17.52 -26.52
CA ASN A 40 -20.53 18.54 -27.48
C ASN A 40 -21.21 19.76 -26.85
N CYS A 41 -21.74 19.67 -25.63
CA CYS A 41 -22.67 20.64 -25.07
C CYS A 41 -22.25 21.17 -23.68
N LEU A 42 -21.82 20.29 -22.77
CA LEU A 42 -21.47 20.66 -21.38
C LEU A 42 -20.23 21.56 -21.30
N GLY A 43 -19.53 21.71 -22.43
CA GLY A 43 -18.59 22.79 -22.71
C GLY A 43 -19.05 24.15 -22.21
N CYS A 44 -20.26 24.53 -22.64
CA CYS A 44 -20.89 25.84 -22.40
C CYS A 44 -22.21 25.71 -21.63
N HIS A 45 -22.75 24.51 -21.48
CA HIS A 45 -24.02 24.25 -20.80
C HIS A 45 -23.87 23.22 -19.65
N GLY A 46 -22.70 23.23 -18.99
CA GLY A 46 -22.37 22.34 -17.87
C GLY A 46 -22.38 23.04 -16.51
N ALA A 47 -21.76 22.40 -15.52
CA ALA A 47 -21.81 22.84 -14.12
C ALA A 47 -20.96 24.10 -13.82
N ASP A 48 -19.95 24.41 -14.63
CA ASP A 48 -19.10 25.59 -14.45
C ASP A 48 -19.83 26.90 -14.78
N GLU A 49 -20.15 27.71 -13.77
CA GLU A 49 -20.91 28.96 -13.90
C GLU A 49 -20.19 30.02 -14.73
N HIS A 50 -18.86 30.09 -14.68
CA HIS A 50 -18.09 31.10 -15.40
C HIS A 50 -18.04 30.85 -16.91
N LYS A 51 -18.25 29.59 -17.33
CA LYS A 51 -18.33 29.20 -18.75
C LYS A 51 -19.77 28.98 -19.21
N ARG A 52 -20.74 29.08 -18.31
CA ARG A 52 -22.14 28.74 -18.59
C ARG A 52 -22.80 29.79 -19.45
N SER A 53 -23.15 29.41 -20.68
CA SER A 53 -23.92 30.23 -21.61
C SER A 53 -25.42 30.13 -21.32
N ALA A 54 -26.10 31.26 -21.40
CA ALA A 54 -27.55 31.39 -21.22
C ALA A 54 -28.09 30.86 -19.86
N ASN A 55 -27.21 30.74 -18.85
CA ASN A 55 -27.50 30.11 -17.56
C ASN A 55 -28.20 28.74 -17.69
N LEU A 56 -27.93 28.00 -18.77
CA LEU A 56 -28.58 26.74 -19.10
C LEU A 56 -27.66 25.57 -18.75
N ARG A 57 -28.18 24.62 -17.98
CA ARG A 57 -27.53 23.32 -17.74
C ARG A 57 -28.27 22.21 -18.46
N LEU A 58 -27.57 21.53 -19.35
CA LEU A 58 -28.12 20.41 -20.12
C LEU A 58 -27.94 19.06 -19.43
N ASP A 59 -27.16 19.00 -18.35
CA ASP A 59 -26.93 17.82 -17.53
C ASP A 59 -27.96 17.63 -16.39
N GLU A 60 -28.91 18.55 -16.25
CA GLU A 60 -30.05 18.51 -15.33
C GLU A 60 -31.36 18.83 -16.07
N PRO A 61 -32.55 18.43 -15.54
CA PRO A 61 -33.84 18.81 -16.12
C PRO A 61 -33.97 20.33 -16.28
N ASN A 62 -34.38 20.78 -17.46
CA ASN A 62 -34.42 22.20 -17.82
C ASN A 62 -35.45 22.47 -18.94
N ALA A 63 -35.76 23.74 -19.18
CA ALA A 63 -36.77 24.15 -20.17
C ALA A 63 -36.36 23.96 -21.65
N ALA A 64 -35.09 23.66 -21.96
CA ALA A 64 -34.67 23.40 -23.33
C ALA A 64 -35.02 21.98 -23.81
N VAL A 65 -35.39 21.09 -22.88
CA VAL A 65 -35.84 19.72 -23.15
C VAL A 65 -37.25 19.57 -22.59
N VAL A 66 -38.23 19.36 -23.47
CA VAL A 66 -39.63 19.10 -23.10
C VAL A 66 -39.87 17.59 -23.15
N PRO A 67 -40.00 16.90 -22.00
CA PRO A 67 -40.19 15.45 -21.95
C PRO A 67 -41.37 14.98 -22.82
N GLY A 68 -41.14 14.04 -23.73
CA GLY A 68 -42.15 13.48 -24.61
C GLY A 68 -42.47 14.32 -25.85
N ASP A 69 -42.03 15.57 -25.92
CA ASP A 69 -42.30 16.47 -27.04
C ASP A 69 -40.99 16.91 -27.74
N ILE A 70 -40.68 16.18 -28.82
CA ILE A 70 -39.48 16.40 -29.63
C ILE A 70 -39.52 17.78 -30.32
N LEU A 71 -40.70 18.21 -30.80
CA LEU A 71 -40.84 19.43 -31.58
C LEU A 71 -40.84 20.68 -30.70
N ALA A 72 -41.38 20.60 -29.48
CA ALA A 72 -41.33 21.68 -28.50
C ALA A 72 -39.94 21.84 -27.85
N SER A 73 -39.08 20.82 -27.93
CA SER A 73 -37.74 20.85 -27.34
C SER A 73 -36.76 21.75 -28.10
N LYS A 74 -36.39 22.90 -27.51
CA LYS A 74 -35.39 23.83 -28.08
C LYS A 74 -34.05 23.18 -28.40
N LEU A 75 -33.63 22.18 -27.61
CA LEU A 75 -32.40 21.41 -27.89
C LEU A 75 -32.46 20.77 -29.28
N VAL A 76 -33.56 20.13 -29.64
CA VAL A 76 -33.74 19.46 -30.94
C VAL A 76 -33.73 20.48 -32.08
N GLN A 77 -34.47 21.59 -31.93
CA GLN A 77 -34.54 22.65 -32.92
C GLN A 77 -33.14 23.22 -33.25
N ARG A 78 -32.32 23.46 -32.23
CA ARG A 78 -30.96 24.01 -32.38
C ARG A 78 -29.96 22.99 -32.95
N VAL A 79 -30.10 21.72 -32.59
CA VAL A 79 -29.26 20.63 -33.10
C VAL A 79 -29.58 20.28 -34.56
N GLN A 80 -30.86 20.33 -34.95
CA GLN A 80 -31.28 20.08 -36.33
C GLN A 80 -30.90 21.23 -37.26
N SER A 81 -31.10 22.48 -36.85
CA SER A 81 -30.70 23.67 -37.62
C SER A 81 -29.18 23.83 -37.75
N GLY A 82 -28.39 23.07 -36.97
CA GLY A 82 -26.93 23.17 -36.98
C GLY A 82 -26.39 24.41 -36.26
N THR A 83 -27.23 25.13 -35.51
CA THR A 83 -26.79 26.24 -34.65
C THR A 83 -26.04 25.74 -33.41
N MET A 84 -26.35 24.52 -32.94
CA MET A 84 -25.69 23.89 -31.79
C MET A 84 -25.17 22.49 -32.15
N PRO A 85 -23.90 22.16 -31.82
CA PRO A 85 -22.89 23.06 -31.27
C PRO A 85 -22.51 24.19 -32.26
N PRO A 86 -22.12 25.40 -31.78
CA PRO A 86 -21.69 26.49 -32.65
C PRO A 86 -20.45 26.10 -33.45
N LYS A 87 -20.30 26.61 -34.69
CA LYS A 87 -19.16 26.25 -35.55
C LYS A 87 -17.81 26.57 -34.90
N GLU A 88 -17.75 27.65 -34.11
CA GLU A 88 -16.54 28.09 -33.42
C GLU A 88 -16.10 27.11 -32.32
N SER A 89 -17.02 26.25 -31.84
CA SER A 89 -16.67 25.26 -30.82
C SER A 89 -15.90 24.06 -31.39
N GLY A 90 -15.83 23.90 -32.72
CA GLY A 90 -15.16 22.78 -33.38
C GLY A 90 -15.82 21.41 -33.17
N HIS A 91 -17.01 21.36 -32.55
CA HIS A 91 -17.73 20.12 -32.24
C HIS A 91 -18.92 19.94 -33.20
N THR A 92 -19.21 18.70 -33.61
CA THR A 92 -20.36 18.40 -34.46
C THR A 92 -21.04 17.11 -34.02
N LEU A 93 -22.38 17.10 -34.09
CA LEU A 93 -23.18 15.91 -33.78
C LEU A 93 -23.38 15.07 -35.04
N THR A 94 -23.09 13.78 -34.96
CA THR A 94 -23.38 12.83 -36.05
C THR A 94 -24.89 12.63 -36.19
N PRO A 95 -25.40 12.21 -37.37
CA PRO A 95 -26.82 11.91 -37.56
C PRO A 95 -27.38 10.92 -36.52
N ALA A 96 -26.59 9.90 -36.17
CA ALA A 96 -26.95 8.91 -35.15
C ALA A 96 -27.08 9.55 -33.75
N GLN A 97 -26.18 10.45 -33.37
CA GLN A 97 -26.25 11.17 -32.09
C GLN A 97 -27.49 12.08 -32.03
N LYS A 98 -27.80 12.79 -33.12
CA LYS A 98 -29.01 13.61 -33.20
C LYS A 98 -30.27 12.74 -33.03
N GLN A 99 -30.32 11.59 -33.69
CA GLN A 99 -31.43 10.65 -33.58
C GLN A 99 -31.59 10.10 -32.16
N LEU A 100 -30.48 9.83 -31.48
CA LEU A 100 -30.49 9.34 -30.11
C LEU A 100 -31.03 10.38 -29.13
N LEU A 101 -30.61 11.64 -29.25
CA LEU A 101 -31.16 12.76 -28.48
C LEU A 101 -32.68 12.90 -28.69
N MET A 102 -33.15 12.85 -29.94
CA MET A 102 -34.58 12.93 -30.26
C MET A 102 -35.36 11.74 -29.69
N ARG A 103 -34.83 10.52 -29.79
CA ARG A 103 -35.46 9.32 -29.22
C ARG A 103 -35.56 9.41 -27.70
N TRP A 104 -34.49 9.83 -27.03
CA TRP A 104 -34.51 10.01 -25.58
C TRP A 104 -35.57 11.02 -25.14
N ILE A 105 -35.67 12.15 -25.85
CA ILE A 105 -36.69 13.16 -25.58
C ILE A 105 -38.09 12.59 -25.80
N GLY A 106 -38.32 11.93 -26.93
CA GLY A 106 -39.60 11.29 -27.25
C GLY A 106 -40.00 10.18 -26.26
N GLN A 107 -39.03 9.56 -25.59
CA GLN A 107 -39.25 8.57 -24.52
C GLN A 107 -39.42 9.21 -23.13
N GLY A 108 -39.64 10.52 -23.05
CA GLY A 108 -39.88 11.23 -21.79
C GLY A 108 -38.64 11.85 -21.14
N ALA A 109 -37.51 11.94 -21.87
CA ALA A 109 -36.30 12.65 -21.45
C ALA A 109 -35.83 12.35 -20.02
N LYS A 110 -35.90 11.09 -19.58
CA LYS A 110 -35.53 10.72 -18.20
C LYS A 110 -34.05 10.99 -17.97
N TYR A 111 -33.75 11.90 -17.05
CA TYR A 111 -32.40 12.18 -16.58
C TYR A 111 -31.97 11.16 -15.54
N GLU A 112 -30.74 10.66 -15.65
CA GLU A 112 -30.14 9.75 -14.67
C GLU A 112 -28.73 10.24 -14.29
N GLY A 113 -28.36 10.11 -13.01
CA GLY A 113 -27.01 10.46 -12.55
C GLY A 113 -25.94 9.61 -13.22
N HIS A 114 -24.69 10.09 -13.34
CA HIS A 114 -23.60 9.29 -13.94
C HIS A 114 -23.45 7.93 -13.23
N TRP A 115 -23.20 6.86 -13.98
CA TRP A 115 -23.15 5.48 -13.43
C TRP A 115 -22.21 5.35 -12.23
N ALA A 116 -21.08 6.08 -12.27
CA ALA A 116 -20.06 6.03 -11.23
C ALA A 116 -20.46 6.77 -9.94
N PHE A 117 -21.42 7.69 -10.00
CA PHE A 117 -21.86 8.51 -8.85
C PHE A 117 -23.13 7.97 -8.19
N VAL A 118 -23.67 6.87 -8.72
CA VAL A 118 -24.85 6.20 -8.17
C VAL A 118 -24.40 4.88 -7.54
N ALA A 119 -24.64 4.72 -6.24
CA ALA A 119 -24.31 3.49 -5.55
C ALA A 119 -25.20 2.34 -6.08
N PRO A 120 -24.64 1.15 -6.35
CA PRO A 120 -25.44 0.04 -6.83
C PRO A 120 -26.35 -0.46 -5.69
N ALA A 121 -27.67 -0.46 -5.93
CA ALA A 121 -28.65 -0.76 -4.87
C ALA A 121 -28.68 -2.24 -4.45
N SER A 122 -28.36 -3.15 -5.38
CA SER A 122 -28.34 -4.59 -5.14
C SER A 122 -27.48 -5.32 -6.17
N LEU A 123 -27.07 -6.56 -5.86
CA LEU A 123 -26.37 -7.41 -6.82
C LEU A 123 -27.23 -7.58 -8.09
N PRO A 124 -26.65 -7.35 -9.29
CA PRO A 124 -27.39 -7.55 -10.53
C PRO A 124 -27.71 -9.04 -10.71
N PRO A 125 -28.88 -9.40 -11.28
CA PRO A 125 -29.22 -10.79 -11.55
C PRO A 125 -28.21 -11.36 -12.55
N ALA A 126 -27.62 -12.52 -12.21
CA ALA A 126 -26.68 -13.19 -13.10
C ALA A 126 -27.32 -13.46 -14.48
N PRO A 127 -26.60 -13.25 -15.59
CA PRO A 127 -27.17 -13.41 -16.91
C PRO A 127 -27.53 -14.89 -17.15
N SER A 128 -28.72 -15.14 -17.67
CA SER A 128 -29.10 -16.44 -18.19
C SER A 128 -28.30 -16.70 -19.47
N LEU A 129 -27.30 -17.59 -19.42
CA LEU A 129 -26.58 -17.99 -20.63
C LEU A 129 -27.53 -18.79 -21.53
N PRO A 130 -27.70 -18.44 -22.82
CA PRO A 130 -28.50 -19.24 -23.73
C PRO A 130 -27.82 -20.60 -23.94
N LEU A 131 -28.55 -21.68 -23.69
CA LEU A 131 -28.20 -23.00 -24.23
C LEU A 131 -28.19 -22.86 -25.75
N ARG A 132 -27.08 -23.15 -26.44
CA ARG A 132 -27.12 -23.20 -27.90
C ARG A 132 -28.11 -24.31 -28.31
N PRO A 133 -29.05 -24.06 -29.23
CA PRO A 133 -29.74 -25.14 -29.91
C PRO A 133 -28.70 -25.93 -30.69
N ASN A 134 -28.77 -27.26 -30.58
CA ASN A 134 -27.95 -28.19 -31.36
C ASN A 134 -27.86 -27.73 -32.81
N PHE A 135 -26.63 -27.68 -33.35
CA PHE A 135 -26.43 -27.72 -34.80
C PHE A 135 -27.02 -29.04 -35.27
N VAL A 136 -28.23 -29.00 -35.84
CA VAL A 136 -28.88 -30.18 -36.41
C VAL A 136 -28.14 -30.54 -37.69
N GLY A 137 -27.29 -31.56 -37.58
CA GLY A 137 -26.62 -32.23 -38.67
C GLY A 137 -26.22 -33.64 -38.23
N GLY A 138 -27.19 -34.55 -38.22
CA GLY A 138 -26.96 -35.98 -37.95
C GLY A 138 -27.88 -36.54 -36.86
N LYS A 139 -28.77 -37.46 -37.25
CA LYS A 139 -29.71 -38.17 -36.36
C LYS A 139 -28.94 -38.95 -35.28
N GLY A 140 -29.13 -38.58 -34.02
CA GLY A 140 -28.71 -39.36 -32.86
C GLY A 140 -29.27 -38.71 -31.59
N GLY A 141 -30.18 -39.39 -30.89
CA GLY A 141 -30.84 -38.91 -29.68
C GLY A 141 -29.90 -38.88 -28.48
N GLY A 142 -29.07 -37.84 -28.39
CA GLY A 142 -28.34 -37.48 -27.17
C GLY A 142 -28.98 -36.27 -26.50
N GLU A 143 -29.17 -36.35 -25.18
CA GLU A 143 -29.52 -35.19 -24.36
C GLU A 143 -28.57 -34.01 -24.64
N PRO A 144 -29.05 -32.75 -24.62
CA PRO A 144 -28.21 -31.58 -24.79
C PRO A 144 -27.14 -31.56 -23.68
N THR A 145 -25.92 -31.91 -24.04
CA THR A 145 -24.77 -31.83 -23.13
C THR A 145 -24.42 -30.34 -22.97
N PRO A 146 -24.32 -29.80 -21.75
CA PRO A 146 -23.86 -28.43 -21.55
C PRO A 146 -22.46 -28.27 -22.18
N LEU A 147 -22.30 -27.38 -23.16
CA LEU A 147 -21.00 -26.98 -23.74
C LEU A 147 -20.07 -26.26 -22.73
N THR A 148 -20.43 -26.29 -21.45
CA THR A 148 -19.76 -25.59 -20.37
C THR A 148 -19.62 -26.59 -19.23
N PRO A 149 -18.41 -26.88 -18.74
CA PRO A 149 -18.26 -27.38 -17.37
C PRO A 149 -19.11 -26.50 -16.44
N PRO A 150 -19.69 -27.04 -15.36
CA PRO A 150 -20.46 -26.24 -14.42
C PRO A 150 -19.67 -24.98 -14.05
N LEU A 151 -20.32 -23.81 -14.17
CA LEU A 151 -19.75 -22.52 -13.81
C LEU A 151 -19.11 -22.65 -12.42
N PHE A 152 -17.78 -22.59 -12.35
CA PHE A 152 -17.07 -22.75 -11.09
C PHE A 152 -17.35 -21.50 -10.24
N VAL A 153 -18.18 -21.67 -9.23
CA VAL A 153 -18.34 -20.71 -8.13
C VAL A 153 -17.30 -21.12 -7.08
N PRO A 154 -16.25 -20.32 -6.81
CA PRO A 154 -15.25 -20.68 -5.82
C PRO A 154 -15.91 -20.97 -4.48
N ARG A 155 -15.68 -22.16 -3.93
CA ARG A 155 -16.06 -22.45 -2.55
C ARG A 155 -15.10 -21.69 -1.65
N ASN A 156 -15.43 -20.43 -1.31
CA ASN A 156 -14.67 -19.58 -0.40
C ASN A 156 -14.74 -20.09 1.07
N GLU A 157 -14.72 -21.40 1.29
CA GLU A 157 -14.94 -22.08 2.59
C GLU A 157 -13.85 -21.72 3.63
N GLY A 158 -12.67 -21.28 3.19
CA GLY A 158 -11.56 -20.83 4.06
C GLY A 158 -11.65 -19.39 4.59
N PHE A 159 -12.60 -18.57 4.12
CA PHE A 159 -12.76 -17.18 4.58
C PHE A 159 -14.03 -17.04 5.43
N LYS A 160 -13.88 -16.99 6.76
CA LYS A 160 -15.01 -16.80 7.68
C LYS A 160 -15.71 -15.47 7.41
N ARG A 161 -17.05 -15.50 7.34
CA ARG A 161 -17.90 -14.31 7.13
C ARG A 161 -17.89 -13.44 8.40
N ARG A 162 -17.86 -12.10 8.25
CA ARG A 162 -18.21 -11.18 9.35
C ARG A 162 -19.71 -11.34 9.66
N GLU A 163 -20.05 -11.57 10.93
CA GLU A 163 -21.46 -11.62 11.37
C GLU A 163 -22.14 -10.26 11.16
N GLY A 164 -23.42 -10.27 10.75
CA GLY A 164 -24.24 -9.07 10.52
C GLY A 164 -24.56 -8.73 9.05
N ALA A 165 -24.03 -9.47 8.07
CA ALA A 165 -24.36 -9.29 6.64
C ALA A 165 -25.69 -9.97 6.21
N GLY A 166 -26.72 -9.89 7.07
CA GLY A 166 -28.04 -10.49 6.84
C GLY A 166 -28.88 -9.68 5.85
N GLY A 167 -28.78 -9.99 4.56
CA GLY A 167 -29.69 -9.52 3.51
C GLY A 167 -30.10 -10.66 2.59
N ARG A 168 -31.33 -10.62 2.06
CA ARG A 168 -32.02 -11.67 1.27
C ARG A 168 -31.33 -12.13 -0.04
N ASN A 169 -30.09 -11.71 -0.31
CA ASN A 169 -29.24 -12.15 -1.42
C ASN A 169 -28.01 -12.97 -0.96
N ALA A 170 -28.03 -13.49 0.27
CA ALA A 170 -26.96 -14.28 0.85
C ALA A 170 -26.83 -15.67 0.18
N GLY A 171 -26.11 -15.78 -0.95
CA GLY A 171 -25.83 -17.11 -1.51
C GLY A 171 -25.14 -17.24 -2.87
N ARG A 172 -24.70 -16.18 -3.56
CA ARG A 172 -23.97 -16.33 -4.84
C ARG A 172 -22.71 -15.47 -4.82
N ASP A 173 -21.52 -16.08 -4.83
CA ASP A 173 -20.30 -15.36 -5.18
C ASP A 173 -20.43 -14.78 -6.59
N ALA A 174 -19.74 -13.67 -6.88
CA ALA A 174 -19.77 -13.02 -8.18
C ALA A 174 -19.29 -13.98 -9.28
N ASN A 175 -20.20 -14.38 -10.18
CA ASN A 175 -19.89 -15.30 -11.29
C ASN A 175 -19.33 -14.52 -12.49
N ILE A 176 -18.02 -14.29 -12.49
CA ILE A 176 -17.27 -13.57 -13.53
C ILE A 176 -17.58 -14.13 -14.92
N ASP A 177 -17.50 -15.45 -15.08
CA ASP A 177 -17.55 -16.11 -16.38
C ASP A 177 -18.89 -15.95 -17.09
N SER A 178 -20.00 -15.91 -16.33
CA SER A 178 -21.33 -15.69 -16.90
C SER A 178 -21.47 -14.30 -17.56
N TRP A 179 -20.92 -13.27 -16.93
CA TRP A 179 -20.94 -11.90 -17.46
C TRP A 179 -20.08 -11.75 -18.71
N ILE A 180 -18.88 -12.34 -18.70
CA ILE A 180 -17.98 -12.32 -19.86
C ILE A 180 -18.58 -13.09 -21.03
N ALA A 181 -19.09 -14.31 -20.79
CA ALA A 181 -19.71 -15.11 -21.83
C ALA A 181 -20.94 -14.42 -22.45
N ALA A 182 -21.76 -13.74 -21.64
CA ALA A 182 -22.88 -12.96 -22.13
C ALA A 182 -22.43 -11.77 -23.02
N ARG A 183 -21.35 -11.07 -22.64
CA ARG A 183 -20.78 -9.99 -23.48
C ARG A 183 -20.23 -10.53 -24.79
N LEU A 184 -19.43 -11.60 -24.74
CA LEU A 184 -18.81 -12.21 -25.92
C LEU A 184 -19.87 -12.75 -26.89
N ALA A 185 -20.95 -13.35 -26.38
CA ALA A 185 -22.05 -13.83 -27.22
C ALA A 185 -22.69 -12.72 -28.06
N LYS A 186 -22.86 -11.51 -27.50
CA LYS A 186 -23.34 -10.32 -28.25
C LYS A 186 -22.40 -9.94 -29.38
N GLU A 187 -21.10 -10.15 -29.18
CA GLU A 187 -20.04 -9.82 -30.15
C GLU A 187 -19.69 -11.00 -31.09
N LYS A 188 -20.48 -12.09 -31.02
CA LYS A 188 -20.26 -13.35 -31.75
C LYS A 188 -18.88 -13.97 -31.48
N LEU A 189 -18.34 -13.74 -30.29
CA LEU A 189 -17.10 -14.33 -29.80
C LEU A 189 -17.40 -15.39 -28.73
N THR A 190 -16.40 -16.21 -28.44
CA THR A 190 -16.40 -17.14 -27.30
C THR A 190 -15.11 -17.02 -26.53
N LEU A 191 -15.14 -17.46 -25.26
CA LEU A 191 -13.94 -17.62 -24.45
C LEU A 191 -12.93 -18.50 -25.20
N SER A 192 -11.66 -18.14 -25.10
CA SER A 192 -10.54 -19.00 -25.50
C SER A 192 -10.53 -20.31 -24.69
N PRO A 193 -9.91 -21.37 -25.24
CA PRO A 193 -9.57 -22.55 -24.44
C PRO A 193 -8.72 -22.15 -23.23
N GLU A 194 -8.74 -22.98 -22.20
CA GLU A 194 -7.85 -22.82 -21.06
C GLU A 194 -6.38 -22.85 -21.49
N ALA A 195 -5.53 -22.07 -20.83
CA ALA A 195 -4.09 -22.15 -21.01
C ALA A 195 -3.58 -23.50 -20.46
N ASP A 196 -2.43 -23.95 -20.96
CA ASP A 196 -1.77 -25.12 -20.39
C ASP A 196 -1.34 -24.88 -18.93
N ARG A 197 -1.18 -25.96 -18.16
CA ARG A 197 -0.92 -25.87 -16.73
C ARG A 197 0.40 -25.19 -16.39
N TRP A 198 1.42 -25.25 -17.24
CA TRP A 198 2.69 -24.54 -17.01
C TRP A 198 2.50 -23.03 -17.11
N THR A 199 1.79 -22.59 -18.15
CA THR A 199 1.40 -21.18 -18.32
C THR A 199 0.57 -20.69 -17.14
N LEU A 200 -0.39 -21.49 -16.66
CA LEU A 200 -1.21 -21.12 -15.50
C LEU A 200 -0.38 -20.99 -14.22
N ALA A 201 0.54 -21.93 -13.96
CA ALA A 201 1.42 -21.91 -12.79
C ALA A 201 2.25 -20.63 -12.75
N ARG A 202 2.92 -20.32 -13.87
CA ARG A 202 3.77 -19.15 -14.02
C ARG A 202 2.97 -17.84 -13.87
N ARG A 203 1.85 -17.73 -14.58
CA ARG A 203 1.00 -16.54 -14.58
C ARG A 203 0.50 -16.21 -13.18
N VAL A 204 -0.11 -17.19 -12.49
CA VAL A 204 -0.72 -16.93 -11.18
C VAL A 204 0.30 -16.68 -10.07
N ALA A 205 1.47 -17.31 -10.11
CA ALA A 205 2.56 -16.99 -9.20
C ALA A 205 3.06 -15.54 -9.41
N LEU A 206 3.33 -15.14 -10.67
CA LEU A 206 3.77 -13.78 -10.99
C LEU A 206 2.72 -12.72 -10.62
N ASP A 207 1.45 -13.00 -10.87
CA ASP A 207 0.36 -12.08 -10.59
C ASP A 207 0.08 -11.92 -9.09
N LEU A 208 0.21 -12.99 -8.29
CA LEU A 208 -0.06 -12.94 -6.86
C LEU A 208 1.17 -12.59 -6.00
N THR A 209 2.39 -12.93 -6.44
CA THR A 209 3.62 -12.82 -5.63
C THR A 209 4.72 -11.96 -6.29
N GLY A 210 4.58 -11.65 -7.58
CA GLY A 210 5.62 -10.96 -8.35
C GLY A 210 6.83 -11.84 -8.70
N LEU A 211 6.82 -13.11 -8.35
CA LEU A 211 7.87 -14.08 -8.65
C LEU A 211 7.29 -15.27 -9.44
N PRO A 212 8.03 -15.86 -10.38
CA PRO A 212 7.61 -17.13 -10.98
C PRO A 212 7.74 -18.26 -9.96
N PRO A 213 7.03 -19.39 -10.14
CA PRO A 213 7.14 -20.52 -9.23
C PRO A 213 8.49 -21.22 -9.41
N SER A 214 8.94 -21.93 -8.37
CA SER A 214 10.08 -22.84 -8.55
C SER A 214 9.73 -23.93 -9.57
N PRO A 215 10.70 -24.47 -10.34
CA PRO A 215 10.42 -25.57 -11.26
C PRO A 215 9.80 -26.80 -10.58
N LYS A 216 10.13 -27.02 -9.31
CA LYS A 216 9.58 -28.11 -8.49
C LYS A 216 8.10 -27.88 -8.16
N ASP A 217 7.74 -26.66 -7.73
CA ASP A 217 6.35 -26.34 -7.40
C ASP A 217 5.46 -26.32 -8.64
N ALA A 218 5.98 -25.80 -9.76
CA ALA A 218 5.31 -25.85 -11.05
C ALA A 218 5.04 -27.30 -11.47
N GLU A 219 6.05 -28.18 -11.41
CA GLU A 219 5.90 -29.59 -11.75
C GLU A 219 4.93 -30.33 -10.82
N ALA A 220 5.01 -30.08 -9.51
CA ALA A 220 4.08 -30.63 -8.53
C ALA A 220 2.63 -30.25 -8.87
N PHE A 221 2.37 -28.98 -9.20
CA PHE A 221 1.07 -28.55 -9.65
C PHE A 221 0.66 -29.18 -10.98
N VAL A 222 1.52 -29.22 -12.00
CA VAL A 222 1.16 -29.78 -13.32
C VAL A 222 0.82 -31.28 -13.22
N ASN A 223 1.51 -32.00 -12.33
CA ASN A 223 1.32 -33.43 -12.12
C ASN A 223 0.15 -33.77 -11.19
N ASP A 224 -0.28 -32.85 -10.32
CA ASP A 224 -1.43 -33.07 -9.44
C ASP A 224 -2.75 -33.20 -10.25
N LYS A 225 -3.34 -34.41 -10.21
CA LYS A 225 -4.59 -34.75 -10.89
C LYS A 225 -5.84 -34.50 -10.06
N ALA A 226 -5.69 -34.04 -8.81
CA ALA A 226 -6.83 -33.69 -7.98
C ALA A 226 -7.70 -32.61 -8.66
N PRO A 227 -9.05 -32.72 -8.59
CA PRO A 227 -9.94 -31.72 -9.18
C PRO A 227 -9.73 -30.30 -8.66
N ASN A 228 -9.21 -30.15 -7.43
CA ASN A 228 -8.88 -28.88 -6.79
C ASN A 228 -7.38 -28.53 -6.82
N ALA A 229 -6.57 -29.18 -7.67
CA ALA A 229 -5.12 -28.92 -7.75
C ALA A 229 -4.79 -27.44 -8.03
N TYR A 230 -5.54 -26.79 -8.92
CA TYR A 230 -5.34 -25.36 -9.23
C TYR A 230 -5.68 -24.48 -8.03
N GLU A 231 -6.75 -24.80 -7.31
CA GLU A 231 -7.15 -24.07 -6.11
C GLU A 231 -6.09 -24.17 -5.02
N LYS A 232 -5.57 -25.37 -4.74
CA LYS A 232 -4.47 -25.57 -3.78
C LYS A 232 -3.22 -24.76 -4.15
N PHE A 233 -2.90 -24.71 -5.44
CA PHE A 233 -1.78 -23.91 -5.93
C PHE A 233 -2.02 -22.41 -5.76
N VAL A 234 -3.23 -21.91 -6.07
CA VAL A 234 -3.62 -20.51 -5.82
C VAL A 234 -3.54 -20.18 -4.32
N ASP A 235 -4.04 -21.07 -3.46
CA ASP A 235 -4.01 -20.87 -2.01
C ASP A 235 -2.57 -20.81 -1.47
N SER A 236 -1.65 -21.60 -2.01
CA SER A 236 -0.23 -21.50 -1.64
C SER A 236 0.40 -20.17 -2.09
N GLN A 237 0.02 -19.64 -3.25
CA GLN A 237 0.49 -18.32 -3.69
C GLN A 237 -0.09 -17.17 -2.84
N LEU A 238 -1.35 -17.27 -2.43
CA LEU A 238 -1.98 -16.30 -1.53
C LEU A 238 -1.41 -16.35 -0.10
N ALA A 239 -0.91 -17.51 0.33
CA ALA A 239 -0.26 -17.70 1.63
C ALA A 239 1.22 -17.27 1.62
N SER A 240 1.83 -17.13 0.45
CA SER A 240 3.24 -16.72 0.31
C SER A 240 3.49 -15.35 0.95
N PRO A 241 4.60 -15.17 1.69
CA PRO A 241 4.97 -13.86 2.23
C PRO A 241 5.30 -12.83 1.13
N HIS A 242 5.63 -13.29 -0.08
CA HIS A 242 5.88 -12.44 -1.25
C HIS A 242 4.59 -11.84 -1.84
N PHE A 243 3.41 -12.30 -1.41
CA PHE A 243 2.12 -11.68 -1.75
C PHE A 243 2.11 -10.20 -1.33
N GLY A 244 2.48 -9.92 -0.09
CA GLY A 244 2.48 -8.56 0.46
C GLY A 244 3.42 -7.63 -0.29
N GLU A 245 4.58 -8.11 -0.72
CA GLU A 245 5.53 -7.34 -1.52
C GLU A 245 4.95 -6.95 -2.89
N LYS A 246 4.28 -7.88 -3.58
CA LYS A 246 3.64 -7.60 -4.88
C LYS A 246 2.56 -6.53 -4.77
N TRP A 247 1.71 -6.63 -3.76
CA TRP A 247 0.56 -5.72 -3.62
C TRP A 247 0.93 -4.39 -2.95
N ALA A 248 1.94 -4.36 -2.07
CA ALA A 248 2.49 -3.13 -1.53
C ALA A 248 3.08 -2.23 -2.63
N ARG A 249 3.72 -2.80 -3.66
CA ARG A 249 4.29 -2.05 -4.81
C ARG A 249 3.27 -1.09 -5.44
N VAL A 250 2.02 -1.53 -5.58
CA VAL A 250 0.92 -0.70 -6.14
C VAL A 250 0.70 0.54 -5.30
N TRP A 251 0.73 0.40 -3.96
CA TRP A 251 0.54 1.50 -3.03
C TRP A 251 1.75 2.41 -2.91
N LEU A 252 2.96 1.92 -3.19
CA LEU A 252 4.15 2.76 -3.29
C LEU A 252 4.04 3.75 -4.45
N ASP A 253 3.42 3.35 -5.56
CA ASP A 253 3.16 4.26 -6.69
C ASP A 253 2.05 5.28 -6.36
N LEU A 254 0.97 4.83 -5.70
CA LEU A 254 -0.14 5.72 -5.29
C LEU A 254 0.30 6.74 -4.25
N GLY A 255 1.04 6.30 -3.22
CA GLY A 255 1.55 7.15 -2.16
C GLY A 255 2.76 7.98 -2.56
N ARG A 256 3.38 7.69 -3.71
CA ARG A 256 4.68 8.24 -4.13
C ARG A 256 5.78 7.96 -3.12
N TYR A 257 5.87 6.73 -2.64
CA TYR A 257 6.97 6.35 -1.78
C TYR A 257 8.31 6.63 -2.46
N ALA A 258 9.19 7.35 -1.79
CA ALA A 258 10.61 7.38 -2.12
C ALA A 258 11.41 7.62 -0.84
N ASP A 259 12.70 7.31 -0.93
CA ASP A 259 13.66 7.51 0.13
C ASP A 259 14.29 8.92 0.06
N SER A 260 13.61 9.87 -0.60
CA SER A 260 13.98 11.27 -0.73
C SER A 260 12.75 12.21 -0.82
N ALA A 261 12.94 13.48 -0.53
CA ALA A 261 11.86 14.45 -0.36
C ALA A 261 11.33 15.10 -1.65
N GLY A 262 12.12 15.13 -2.72
CA GLY A 262 11.80 15.76 -4.01
C GLY A 262 12.28 17.22 -4.16
N TYR A 263 11.80 17.89 -5.21
CA TYR A 263 12.22 19.23 -5.65
C TYR A 263 13.72 19.28 -6.01
N GLY A 264 14.32 20.47 -6.13
CA GLY A 264 15.66 20.63 -6.68
C GLY A 264 16.76 20.06 -5.79
N SER A 265 16.62 20.22 -4.48
CA SER A 265 17.55 19.78 -3.44
C SER A 265 17.38 18.29 -3.10
N ASP A 266 16.16 17.76 -3.15
CA ASP A 266 15.83 16.34 -2.96
C ASP A 266 16.58 15.67 -1.78
N PRO A 267 16.44 16.19 -0.55
CA PRO A 267 17.11 15.63 0.62
C PRO A 267 16.64 14.21 0.91
N LEU A 268 17.54 13.37 1.45
CA LEU A 268 17.24 11.97 1.71
C LEU A 268 16.30 11.79 2.92
N ARG A 269 15.47 10.75 2.83
CA ARG A 269 14.53 10.29 3.86
C ARG A 269 14.76 8.80 4.18
N PRO A 270 15.92 8.44 4.76
CA PRO A 270 16.31 7.03 4.95
C PRO A 270 15.42 6.26 5.94
N ASN A 271 14.48 6.93 6.61
CA ASN A 271 13.66 6.38 7.70
C ASN A 271 12.19 6.15 7.33
N LEU A 272 11.80 6.29 6.05
CA LEU A 272 10.41 6.08 5.60
C LEU A 272 10.02 4.60 5.37
N TRP A 273 11.00 3.72 5.19
CA TRP A 273 10.78 2.30 4.91
C TRP A 273 9.90 1.53 5.92
N PRO A 274 9.78 1.89 7.22
CA PRO A 274 8.84 1.21 8.11
C PRO A 274 7.38 1.29 7.63
N TRP A 275 7.00 2.32 6.87
CA TRP A 275 5.68 2.39 6.26
C TRP A 275 5.50 1.39 5.11
N ARG A 276 6.52 1.21 4.26
CA ARG A 276 6.51 0.17 3.21
C ARG A 276 6.38 -1.21 3.85
N ASP A 277 7.10 -1.46 4.94
CA ASP A 277 7.02 -2.74 5.66
C ASP A 277 5.65 -2.95 6.31
N TRP A 278 5.04 -1.90 6.85
CA TRP A 278 3.65 -1.94 7.32
C TRP A 278 2.69 -2.28 6.18
N LEU A 279 2.86 -1.72 4.98
CA LEU A 279 2.04 -2.08 3.81
C LEU A 279 2.17 -3.57 3.46
N ILE A 280 3.41 -4.09 3.41
CA ILE A 280 3.68 -5.50 3.12
C ILE A 280 2.95 -6.38 4.14
N ALA A 281 3.09 -6.07 5.43
CA ALA A 281 2.41 -6.78 6.52
C ALA A 281 0.89 -6.68 6.42
N ALA A 282 0.33 -5.52 6.09
CA ALA A 282 -1.11 -5.31 5.94
C ALA A 282 -1.71 -6.22 4.86
N PHE A 283 -1.04 -6.36 3.70
CA PHE A 283 -1.48 -7.28 2.65
C PHE A 283 -1.27 -8.75 3.02
N ASN A 284 -0.14 -9.10 3.63
CA ASN A 284 0.12 -10.49 4.06
C ASN A 284 -0.88 -10.98 5.10
N ASN A 285 -1.21 -10.13 6.06
CA ASN A 285 -2.23 -10.39 7.09
C ASN A 285 -3.66 -10.24 6.56
N ASN A 286 -3.83 -9.88 5.28
CA ASN A 286 -5.12 -9.64 4.64
C ASN A 286 -6.01 -8.68 5.44
N LYS A 287 -5.41 -7.57 5.90
CA LYS A 287 -6.10 -6.50 6.61
C LYS A 287 -7.31 -6.06 5.77
N PRO A 288 -8.53 -6.10 6.33
CA PRO A 288 -9.72 -5.64 5.63
C PRO A 288 -9.50 -4.22 5.07
N PHE A 289 -9.85 -4.01 3.80
CA PHE A 289 -9.57 -2.76 3.09
C PHE A 289 -10.22 -1.52 3.73
N ASP A 290 -11.35 -1.68 4.41
CA ASP A 290 -11.95 -0.64 5.27
C ASP A 290 -11.00 -0.22 6.39
N GLN A 291 -10.47 -1.18 7.17
CA GLN A 291 -9.52 -0.92 8.25
C GLN A 291 -8.20 -0.37 7.73
N PHE A 292 -7.70 -0.91 6.62
CA PHE A 292 -6.54 -0.37 5.91
C PHE A 292 -6.72 1.12 5.57
N THR A 293 -7.91 1.50 5.10
CA THR A 293 -8.24 2.90 4.79
C THR A 293 -8.29 3.78 6.04
N LEU A 294 -8.93 3.31 7.12
CA LEU A 294 -9.00 4.05 8.39
C LEU A 294 -7.59 4.31 8.95
N GLU A 295 -6.74 3.28 8.97
CA GLU A 295 -5.38 3.39 9.50
C GLU A 295 -4.51 4.33 8.65
N MET A 296 -4.52 4.19 7.31
CA MET A 296 -3.70 5.05 6.45
C MET A 296 -4.07 6.54 6.53
N LEU A 297 -5.35 6.87 6.68
CA LEU A 297 -5.80 8.27 6.70
C LEU A 297 -5.80 8.86 8.11
N ALA A 298 -6.09 8.05 9.13
CA ALA A 298 -6.46 8.52 10.46
C ALA A 298 -6.06 7.56 11.59
N GLY A 299 -5.02 6.74 11.39
CA GLY A 299 -4.58 5.78 12.41
C GLY A 299 -4.19 6.42 13.75
N ASP A 300 -3.70 7.67 13.75
CA ASP A 300 -3.41 8.45 14.96
C ASP A 300 -4.67 8.97 15.68
N LEU A 301 -5.81 9.01 15.00
CA LEU A 301 -7.11 9.43 15.55
C LEU A 301 -7.93 8.25 16.10
N LEU A 302 -7.43 7.01 16.00
CA LEU A 302 -8.11 5.85 16.54
C LEU A 302 -8.01 5.83 18.08
N PRO A 303 -9.09 5.50 18.80
CA PRO A 303 -9.03 5.34 20.25
C PRO A 303 -8.00 4.28 20.64
N GLY A 304 -7.03 4.64 21.49
CA GLY A 304 -5.96 3.72 21.89
C GLY A 304 -5.03 3.31 20.75
N ALA A 305 -4.83 4.19 19.74
CA ALA A 305 -4.04 3.92 18.54
C ALA A 305 -2.69 3.22 18.83
N THR A 306 -2.49 2.06 18.21
CA THR A 306 -1.22 1.31 18.28
C THR A 306 -0.15 1.99 17.42
N ASP A 307 1.11 1.63 17.63
CA ASP A 307 2.20 2.16 16.81
C ASP A 307 2.06 1.78 15.34
N ASP A 308 1.61 0.56 15.03
CA ASP A 308 1.36 0.14 13.65
C ASP A 308 0.24 0.97 12.99
N GLN A 309 -0.80 1.36 13.73
CA GLN A 309 -1.85 2.25 13.22
C GLN A 309 -1.30 3.65 12.97
N LYS A 310 -0.42 4.17 13.84
CA LYS A 310 0.23 5.47 13.64
C LYS A 310 1.21 5.45 12.46
N ILE A 311 1.98 4.37 12.30
CA ILE A 311 2.90 4.15 11.16
C ILE A 311 2.13 4.27 9.84
N ALA A 312 0.93 3.72 9.75
CA ALA A 312 0.10 3.76 8.54
C ALA A 312 -0.13 5.18 8.00
N THR A 313 -0.21 6.18 8.89
CA THR A 313 -0.43 7.60 8.52
C THR A 313 0.75 8.23 7.77
N ALA A 314 1.93 7.60 7.80
CA ALA A 314 3.08 8.02 7.00
C ALA A 314 2.77 8.00 5.48
N PHE A 315 1.69 7.36 5.04
CA PHE A 315 1.15 7.50 3.67
C PHE A 315 1.11 8.97 3.21
N HIS A 316 0.57 9.87 4.04
CA HIS A 316 0.47 11.31 3.74
C HIS A 316 1.74 12.12 4.05
N ARG A 317 2.78 11.46 4.60
CA ARG A 317 4.13 12.03 4.76
C ARG A 317 5.06 11.69 3.58
N ASN A 318 4.60 10.90 2.61
CA ASN A 318 5.32 10.69 1.35
C ASN A 318 5.21 11.88 0.38
N THR A 319 4.30 12.82 0.64
CA THR A 319 4.19 14.08 -0.12
C THR A 319 5.54 14.81 -0.15
N MET A 320 5.84 15.44 -1.29
CA MET A 320 7.07 16.20 -1.47
C MET A 320 7.06 17.46 -0.59
N THR A 321 8.25 17.85 -0.14
CA THR A 321 8.46 18.98 0.78
C THR A 321 9.59 19.82 0.23
N ASN A 322 9.46 21.15 0.23
CA ASN A 322 10.53 22.03 -0.24
C ASN A 322 11.02 22.91 0.91
N THR A 323 12.32 22.83 1.18
CA THR A 323 12.97 23.56 2.27
C THR A 323 14.20 24.31 1.75
N GLU A 324 14.24 24.61 0.45
CA GLU A 324 15.32 25.33 -0.20
C GLU A 324 15.31 26.81 0.19
N GLY A 325 16.51 27.38 0.36
CA GLY A 325 16.64 28.80 0.66
C GLY A 325 15.98 29.67 -0.42
N GLY A 326 15.14 30.61 0.00
CA GLY A 326 14.40 31.50 -0.90
C GLY A 326 13.00 31.02 -1.29
N THR A 327 12.55 29.88 -0.74
CA THR A 327 11.15 29.42 -0.85
C THR A 327 10.29 29.97 0.29
N ASP A 328 8.97 30.01 0.08
CA ASP A 328 7.98 30.39 1.11
C ASP A 328 7.43 29.12 1.79
N ASP A 329 7.67 28.98 3.10
CA ASP A 329 7.20 27.84 3.90
C ASP A 329 5.66 27.63 3.77
N GLU A 330 4.89 28.72 3.70
CA GLU A 330 3.43 28.64 3.61
C GLU A 330 2.97 28.16 2.23
N GLU A 331 3.68 28.54 1.17
CA GLU A 331 3.41 28.03 -0.19
C GLU A 331 3.51 26.51 -0.23
N PHE A 332 4.61 25.96 0.29
CA PHE A 332 4.89 24.52 0.21
C PHE A 332 4.06 23.73 1.22
N ARG A 333 3.77 24.27 2.41
CA ARG A 333 2.77 23.70 3.31
C ARG A 333 1.39 23.59 2.63
N MET A 334 0.95 24.65 1.94
CA MET A 334 -0.31 24.63 1.20
C MET A 334 -0.28 23.68 0.00
N ALA A 335 0.85 23.58 -0.71
CA ALA A 335 1.06 22.58 -1.76
C ALA A 335 0.93 21.15 -1.21
N ALA A 336 1.54 20.86 -0.06
CA ALA A 336 1.47 19.55 0.57
C ALA A 336 0.04 19.17 1.00
N VAL A 337 -0.72 20.11 1.57
CA VAL A 337 -2.12 19.87 1.98
C VAL A 337 -3.03 19.68 0.75
N LYS A 338 -2.85 20.48 -0.32
CA LYS A 338 -3.55 20.28 -1.60
C LYS A 338 -3.25 18.89 -2.17
N ASP A 339 -1.98 18.50 -2.17
CA ASP A 339 -1.53 17.21 -2.68
C ASP A 339 -2.17 16.03 -1.93
N ARG A 340 -2.17 16.05 -0.59
CA ARG A 340 -2.84 15.02 0.23
C ARG A 340 -4.30 14.87 -0.14
N THR A 341 -5.00 16.00 -0.29
CA THR A 341 -6.41 16.04 -0.67
C THR A 341 -6.64 15.39 -2.04
N ILE A 342 -5.82 15.76 -3.03
CA ILE A 342 -5.88 15.23 -4.39
C ILE A 342 -5.63 13.72 -4.38
N VAL A 343 -4.60 13.27 -3.67
CA VAL A 343 -4.23 11.85 -3.64
C VAL A 343 -5.22 10.99 -2.92
N THR A 344 -5.83 11.45 -1.83
CA THR A 344 -6.91 10.69 -1.19
C THR A 344 -8.07 10.49 -2.16
N MET A 345 -8.49 11.55 -2.86
CA MET A 345 -9.61 11.42 -3.79
C MET A 345 -9.24 10.61 -5.04
N GLN A 346 -8.02 10.76 -5.55
CA GLN A 346 -7.56 9.97 -6.70
C GLN A 346 -7.37 8.50 -6.31
N ALA A 347 -6.74 8.20 -5.17
CA ALA A 347 -6.45 6.84 -4.74
C ALA A 347 -7.69 6.07 -4.24
N TRP A 348 -8.72 6.71 -3.70
CA TRP A 348 -9.93 5.98 -3.26
C TRP A 348 -11.13 6.17 -4.17
N MET A 349 -11.29 7.32 -4.83
CA MET A 349 -12.47 7.60 -5.65
C MET A 349 -12.20 7.55 -7.16
N GLY A 350 -10.92 7.51 -7.59
CA GLY A 350 -10.59 7.48 -9.01
C GLY A 350 -11.11 8.71 -9.75
N LEU A 351 -11.02 9.88 -9.12
CA LEU A 351 -11.53 11.14 -9.68
C LEU A 351 -10.39 12.13 -9.91
N THR A 352 -10.57 12.98 -10.92
CA THR A 352 -9.74 14.15 -11.23
C THR A 352 -10.06 15.34 -10.30
N PHE A 353 -10.05 15.09 -8.99
CA PHE A 353 -10.46 16.05 -7.96
C PHE A 353 -9.64 17.36 -7.99
N GLN A 354 -8.38 17.28 -8.45
CA GLN A 354 -7.50 18.43 -8.62
C GLN A 354 -8.04 19.53 -9.54
N CYS A 355 -8.90 19.22 -10.50
CA CYS A 355 -9.45 20.24 -11.40
C CYS A 355 -10.33 21.24 -10.63
N ALA A 356 -10.92 20.82 -9.51
CA ALA A 356 -11.78 21.66 -8.69
C ALA A 356 -11.01 22.71 -7.87
N GLN A 357 -9.67 22.67 -7.82
CA GLN A 357 -8.88 23.62 -7.04
C GLN A 357 -8.96 25.05 -7.59
N CYS A 358 -9.11 25.22 -8.91
CA CYS A 358 -9.15 26.55 -9.54
C CYS A 358 -10.59 27.01 -9.85
N HIS A 359 -11.48 26.09 -10.21
CA HIS A 359 -12.86 26.38 -10.62
C HIS A 359 -13.77 25.19 -10.33
N THR A 360 -15.09 25.39 -10.26
CA THR A 360 -16.03 24.27 -10.17
C THR A 360 -15.85 23.32 -11.35
N HIS A 361 -15.73 22.03 -11.06
CA HIS A 361 -15.44 21.02 -12.06
C HIS A 361 -16.48 21.06 -13.18
N LYS A 362 -16.01 21.01 -14.44
CA LYS A 362 -16.82 21.31 -15.62
C LYS A 362 -17.94 20.29 -15.87
N PHE A 363 -17.68 19.01 -15.61
CA PHE A 363 -18.57 17.89 -15.98
C PHE A 363 -19.07 17.08 -14.79
N ASP A 364 -18.20 16.86 -13.81
CA ASP A 364 -18.51 16.12 -12.59
C ASP A 364 -19.01 17.02 -11.46
N PRO A 365 -19.82 16.49 -10.53
CA PRO A 365 -20.48 17.25 -9.47
C PRO A 365 -19.52 17.58 -8.32
N ILE A 366 -18.36 18.18 -8.64
CA ILE A 366 -17.32 18.58 -7.69
C ILE A 366 -17.19 20.09 -7.76
N SER A 367 -17.69 20.80 -6.75
CA SER A 367 -17.52 22.25 -6.69
C SER A 367 -16.13 22.64 -6.20
N LYS A 368 -15.72 23.88 -6.51
CA LYS A 368 -14.52 24.47 -5.90
C LYS A 368 -14.61 24.47 -4.37
N THR A 369 -15.80 24.76 -3.83
CA THR A 369 -16.08 24.71 -2.40
C THR A 369 -15.90 23.31 -1.83
N ASP A 370 -16.32 22.24 -2.52
CA ASP A 370 -16.08 20.85 -2.10
C ASP A 370 -14.58 20.56 -1.96
N PHE A 371 -13.76 21.05 -2.90
CA PHE A 371 -12.31 20.89 -2.84
C PHE A 371 -11.72 21.50 -1.57
N TYR A 372 -12.01 22.78 -1.30
CA TYR A 372 -11.44 23.48 -0.15
C TYR A 372 -12.00 23.00 1.19
N ARG A 373 -13.27 22.58 1.25
CA ARG A 373 -13.84 21.95 2.46
C ARG A 373 -13.21 20.59 2.74
N THR A 374 -12.87 19.82 1.71
CA THR A 374 -12.14 18.56 1.87
C THR A 374 -10.70 18.86 2.28
N MET A 375 -10.05 19.84 1.66
CA MET A 375 -8.70 20.28 1.99
C MET A 375 -8.60 20.74 3.45
N ALA A 376 -9.63 21.40 3.98
CA ALA A 376 -9.70 21.84 5.37
C ALA A 376 -9.61 20.67 6.37
N ILE A 377 -9.97 19.44 5.97
CA ILE A 377 -9.76 18.22 6.79
C ILE A 377 -8.26 17.90 6.94
N PHE A 378 -7.50 18.00 5.85
CA PHE A 378 -6.05 17.73 5.84
C PHE A 378 -5.22 18.93 6.33
N ASN A 379 -5.83 20.11 6.44
CA ASN A 379 -5.17 21.32 6.94
C ASN A 379 -4.98 21.33 8.47
N GLN A 380 -5.50 20.32 9.19
CA GLN A 380 -5.48 20.22 10.64
C GLN A 380 -4.38 19.28 11.18
N THR A 381 -3.25 19.18 10.50
CA THR A 381 -2.11 18.33 10.90
C THR A 381 -0.94 19.15 11.44
N GLU A 382 -0.20 18.64 12.43
CA GLU A 382 0.89 19.39 13.09
C GLU A 382 2.06 19.73 12.16
N ASP A 383 2.27 18.92 11.12
CA ASP A 383 3.34 19.16 10.15
C ASP A 383 3.13 20.48 9.40
N ASN A 384 4.24 21.13 9.09
CA ASN A 384 4.28 22.48 8.52
C ASN A 384 5.39 22.64 7.47
N ASP A 385 5.75 21.52 6.84
CA ASP A 385 6.69 21.47 5.71
C ASP A 385 8.11 22.01 5.99
N ARG A 386 8.57 21.84 7.24
CA ARG A 386 9.93 22.19 7.65
C ARG A 386 10.91 21.03 7.39
N GLY A 387 12.20 21.37 7.31
CA GLY A 387 13.29 20.41 7.10
C GLY A 387 13.59 19.46 8.25
N ASP A 388 12.71 19.37 9.26
CA ASP A 388 12.86 18.51 10.44
C ASP A 388 11.98 17.24 10.38
N GLU A 389 11.13 17.11 9.36
CA GLU A 389 10.14 16.04 9.19
C GLU A 389 9.14 15.87 10.36
N PHE A 390 9.02 16.87 11.23
CA PHE A 390 8.13 16.79 12.39
C PHE A 390 6.65 16.79 11.95
N PRO A 391 5.77 16.00 12.61
CA PRO A 391 6.02 15.12 13.75
C PRO A 391 6.55 13.74 13.34
N THR A 392 7.40 13.18 14.21
CA THR A 392 7.92 11.83 14.05
C THR A 392 7.43 10.89 15.15
N LEU A 393 7.38 9.59 14.82
CA LEU A 393 7.11 8.48 15.72
C LEU A 393 8.41 7.67 15.89
N PRO A 394 8.86 7.40 17.12
CA PRO A 394 9.96 6.46 17.35
C PRO A 394 9.50 5.03 17.05
N VAL A 395 10.05 4.41 16.01
CA VAL A 395 9.71 3.06 15.55
C VAL A 395 10.89 2.12 15.77
N LEU A 396 10.65 1.02 16.47
CA LEU A 396 11.59 -0.10 16.55
C LEU A 396 11.46 -0.99 15.30
N THR A 397 12.60 -1.41 14.74
CA THR A 397 12.64 -2.41 13.67
C THR A 397 12.10 -3.75 14.16
N ALA A 398 11.71 -4.66 13.25
CA ALA A 398 11.22 -5.99 13.63
C ALA A 398 12.21 -6.73 14.55
N ALA A 399 13.49 -6.75 14.18
CA ALA A 399 14.55 -7.34 14.99
C ALA A 399 14.71 -6.67 16.36
N GLN A 400 14.55 -5.34 16.44
CA GLN A 400 14.55 -4.62 17.71
C GLN A 400 13.31 -4.92 18.55
N ARG A 401 12.12 -5.09 17.96
CA ARG A 401 10.89 -5.48 18.67
C ARG A 401 11.02 -6.89 19.25
N GLU A 402 11.54 -7.83 18.47
CA GLU A 402 11.82 -9.19 18.93
C GLU A 402 12.84 -9.20 20.07
N LYS A 403 13.95 -8.47 19.91
CA LYS A 403 14.96 -8.30 20.95
C LYS A 403 14.37 -7.65 22.20
N LYS A 404 13.54 -6.61 22.05
CA LYS A 404 12.83 -5.97 23.16
C LYS A 404 11.95 -6.96 23.92
N GLN A 405 11.10 -7.73 23.21
CA GLN A 405 10.24 -8.73 23.84
C GLN A 405 11.03 -9.84 24.54
N ALA A 406 12.15 -10.28 23.96
CA ALA A 406 13.05 -11.24 24.59
C ALA A 406 13.67 -10.68 25.87
N LEU A 407 14.19 -9.45 25.81
CA LEU A 407 14.74 -8.74 26.96
C LEU A 407 13.70 -8.52 28.06
N GLU A 408 12.47 -8.13 27.72
CA GLU A 408 11.38 -7.94 28.68
C GLU A 408 10.99 -9.26 29.37
N LYS A 409 10.97 -10.38 28.63
CA LYS A 409 10.75 -11.72 29.21
C LYS A 409 11.90 -12.14 30.13
N GLU A 410 13.14 -11.94 29.70
CA GLU A 410 14.34 -12.20 30.50
C GLU A 410 14.35 -11.35 31.78
N LEU A 411 13.98 -10.08 31.68
CA LEU A 411 13.88 -9.16 32.82
C LEU A 411 12.82 -9.63 33.81
N ALA A 412 11.60 -9.94 33.35
CA ALA A 412 10.55 -10.47 34.22
C ALA A 412 10.97 -11.76 34.94
N GLU A 413 11.74 -12.63 34.28
CA GLU A 413 12.29 -13.84 34.89
C GLU A 413 13.39 -13.53 35.91
N LEU A 414 14.34 -12.64 35.57
CA LEU A 414 15.38 -12.20 36.49
C LEU A 414 14.81 -11.46 37.71
N GLU A 415 13.72 -10.71 37.55
CA GLU A 415 12.99 -10.07 38.64
C GLU A 415 12.36 -11.11 39.58
N ARG A 416 11.77 -12.19 39.03
CA ARG A 416 11.25 -13.30 39.85
C ARG A 416 12.37 -14.05 40.57
N GLN A 417 13.47 -14.34 39.89
CA GLN A 417 14.64 -14.99 40.49
C GLN A 417 15.21 -14.14 41.62
N ARG A 418 15.37 -12.83 41.37
CA ARG A 418 15.82 -11.86 42.37
C ARG A 418 14.88 -11.75 43.56
N ALA A 419 13.57 -11.87 43.35
CA ALA A 419 12.59 -11.90 44.44
C ALA A 419 12.63 -13.20 45.26
N ALA A 420 13.10 -14.31 44.66
CA ALA A 420 13.24 -15.61 45.30
C ALA A 420 14.63 -15.86 45.91
N GLU A 421 15.62 -15.01 45.62
CA GLU A 421 16.95 -15.11 46.20
C GLU A 421 16.89 -14.95 47.73
N PRO A 422 17.51 -15.86 48.51
CA PRO A 422 17.61 -15.67 49.94
C PRO A 422 18.38 -14.38 50.18
N VAL A 423 17.77 -13.45 50.92
CA VAL A 423 18.42 -12.21 51.31
C VAL A 423 19.70 -12.58 52.04
N GLY A 424 20.87 -12.34 51.41
CA GLY A 424 22.17 -12.55 52.04
C GLY A 424 22.20 -11.84 53.40
N LYS A 425 23.02 -12.32 54.34
CA LYS A 425 23.08 -11.81 55.72
C LYS A 425 23.15 -10.28 55.70
N ALA A 426 22.00 -9.63 55.97
CA ALA A 426 21.83 -8.22 55.75
C ALA A 426 22.88 -7.44 56.57
N PRO A 427 23.61 -6.48 55.97
CA PRO A 427 24.58 -5.69 56.70
C PRO A 427 23.87 -4.99 57.86
N SER A 428 24.43 -5.15 59.05
CA SER A 428 23.93 -4.53 60.26
C SER A 428 24.44 -3.09 60.30
N ALA A 429 23.54 -2.13 60.13
CA ALA A 429 23.88 -0.71 60.01
C ALA A 429 23.03 0.14 60.95
N ARG A 430 23.64 1.23 61.44
CA ARG A 430 22.98 2.25 62.25
C ARG A 430 22.76 3.54 61.47
N PHE A 431 23.66 3.88 60.55
CA PHE A 431 23.55 5.10 59.75
C PHE A 431 23.33 4.75 58.28
N VAL A 432 22.38 5.43 57.64
CA VAL A 432 22.13 5.34 56.20
C VAL A 432 22.37 6.71 55.59
N ARG A 433 23.38 6.83 54.73
CA ARG A 433 23.71 8.07 54.02
C ARG A 433 23.38 7.95 52.54
N VAL A 434 22.72 8.96 52.01
CA VAL A 434 22.46 9.17 50.58
C VAL A 434 23.29 10.36 50.13
N THR A 435 24.23 10.13 49.23
CA THR A 435 25.12 11.16 48.67
C THR A 435 24.90 11.27 47.17
N LEU A 436 24.89 12.48 46.62
CA LEU A 436 24.88 12.72 45.19
C LEU A 436 26.26 13.23 44.75
N PRO A 437 27.10 12.42 44.09
CA PRO A 437 28.43 12.84 43.66
C PRO A 437 28.37 13.97 42.62
N GLY A 438 29.25 14.96 42.75
CA GLY A 438 29.32 16.15 41.89
C GLY A 438 28.66 17.38 42.51
N THR A 439 28.61 18.48 41.76
CA THR A 439 28.01 19.75 42.23
C THR A 439 26.53 19.81 41.85
N ALA A 440 25.64 19.65 42.82
CA ALA A 440 24.20 19.51 42.58
C ALA A 440 23.36 19.88 43.81
N PHE A 441 22.04 19.86 43.65
CA PHE A 441 21.06 19.89 44.75
C PHE A 441 20.64 18.44 45.07
N LEU A 442 20.53 18.09 46.35
CA LEU A 442 19.93 16.82 46.77
C LEU A 442 18.50 17.08 47.27
N MET A 443 17.53 16.40 46.64
CA MET A 443 16.10 16.53 46.93
C MET A 443 15.45 15.15 47.04
N LEU A 444 15.05 14.77 48.25
CA LEU A 444 14.50 13.45 48.56
C LEU A 444 13.11 13.61 49.17
N ALA A 445 12.13 12.88 48.66
CA ALA A 445 10.78 12.83 49.22
C ALA A 445 10.70 11.86 50.40
N GLU A 446 11.32 10.69 50.29
CA GLU A 446 11.31 9.68 51.36
C GLU A 446 12.57 8.80 51.22
N VAL A 447 13.15 8.41 52.35
CA VAL A 447 14.17 7.35 52.44
C VAL A 447 13.71 6.29 53.43
N GLN A 448 13.53 5.08 52.94
CA GLN A 448 13.10 3.94 53.74
C GLN A 448 14.29 3.02 53.98
N ALA A 449 14.60 2.72 55.24
CA ALA A 449 15.57 1.69 55.61
C ALA A 449 14.78 0.48 56.10
N LEU A 450 14.73 -0.59 55.30
CA LEU A 450 13.86 -1.74 55.58
C LEU A 450 14.62 -2.81 56.36
N SER A 451 14.12 -3.12 57.56
CA SER A 451 14.50 -4.29 58.37
C SER A 451 13.31 -5.26 58.43
N GLY A 452 13.36 -6.33 57.64
CA GLY A 452 12.20 -7.16 57.33
C GLY A 452 11.18 -6.38 56.49
N SER A 453 9.94 -6.29 56.97
CA SER A 453 8.88 -5.44 56.41
C SER A 453 8.80 -4.05 57.06
N GLU A 454 9.60 -3.78 58.10
CA GLU A 454 9.54 -2.54 58.86
C GLU A 454 10.48 -1.48 58.28
N ASN A 455 9.95 -0.27 58.01
CA ASN A 455 10.78 0.91 57.72
C ASN A 455 11.31 1.50 59.03
N VAL A 456 12.52 1.11 59.42
CA VAL A 456 13.16 1.56 60.65
C VAL A 456 13.67 3.01 60.57
N ALA A 457 13.78 3.58 59.36
CA ALA A 457 14.22 4.97 59.18
C ALA A 457 13.28 5.99 59.86
N ARG A 458 11.98 5.68 59.96
CA ARG A 458 10.99 6.56 60.61
C ARG A 458 11.22 6.79 62.10
N LYS A 459 11.99 5.91 62.75
CA LYS A 459 12.37 6.06 64.17
C LYS A 459 13.66 6.86 64.34
N GLY A 460 14.36 7.12 63.24
CA GLY A 460 15.66 7.77 63.24
C GLY A 460 15.59 9.29 63.25
N LYS A 461 16.76 9.92 63.34
CA LYS A 461 16.94 11.36 63.20
C LYS A 461 17.73 11.65 61.93
N ALA A 462 17.10 12.38 61.01
CA ALA A 462 17.71 12.79 59.76
C ALA A 462 18.54 14.07 59.92
N SER A 463 19.60 14.17 59.13
CA SER A 463 20.46 15.34 58.96
C SER A 463 20.89 15.43 57.50
N GLN A 464 21.32 16.60 57.05
CA GLN A 464 21.81 16.80 55.69
C GLN A 464 22.92 17.85 55.67
N SER A 465 23.76 17.78 54.64
CA SER A 465 24.88 18.70 54.37
C SER A 465 24.53 20.19 54.48
N SER A 466 23.41 20.60 53.90
CA SER A 466 22.86 21.95 54.03
C SER A 466 21.35 21.94 53.81
N THR A 467 20.65 22.99 54.24
CA THR A 467 19.20 23.16 53.99
C THR A 467 18.94 24.42 53.19
N ASP A 468 18.03 24.32 52.22
CA ASP A 468 17.52 25.43 51.43
C ASP A 468 16.00 25.28 51.17
N PHE A 469 15.32 26.33 50.71
CA PHE A 469 13.89 26.32 50.33
C PHE A 469 12.92 25.69 51.35
N GLY A 470 13.27 25.67 52.63
CA GLY A 470 12.48 25.03 53.69
C GLY A 470 12.43 23.50 53.62
N GLY A 471 13.29 22.86 52.83
CA GLY A 471 13.36 21.41 52.65
C GLY A 471 14.19 20.71 53.74
N GLU A 472 13.69 20.74 54.98
CA GLU A 472 14.37 20.13 56.14
C GLU A 472 14.61 18.62 55.99
N ALA A 473 15.72 18.12 56.52
CA ALA A 473 16.13 16.72 56.40
C ALA A 473 15.07 15.72 56.89
N ALA A 474 14.29 16.08 57.91
CA ALA A 474 13.27 15.21 58.50
C ALA A 474 12.12 14.86 57.55
N ARG A 475 11.92 15.64 56.47
CA ARG A 475 10.84 15.37 55.50
C ARG A 475 11.00 14.02 54.81
N ALA A 476 12.23 13.59 54.55
CA ALA A 476 12.50 12.27 53.98
C ALA A 476 12.24 11.08 54.94
N LEU A 477 11.70 11.33 56.15
CA LEU A 477 11.29 10.31 57.11
C LEU A 477 9.79 10.42 57.47
N ASP A 478 9.04 11.33 56.84
CA ASP A 478 7.67 11.66 57.22
C ASP A 478 6.65 10.58 56.77
N GLY A 479 7.09 9.65 55.93
CA GLY A 479 6.29 8.55 55.45
C GLY A 479 5.44 8.85 54.22
N ASN A 480 5.58 10.03 53.64
CA ASN A 480 4.91 10.45 52.42
C ASN A 480 5.86 10.33 51.22
N THR A 481 5.52 9.47 50.27
CA THR A 481 6.36 9.20 49.10
C THR A 481 6.10 10.17 47.93
N SER A 482 5.31 11.23 48.13
CA SER A 482 5.02 12.19 47.07
C SER A 482 6.26 12.99 46.68
N GLY A 483 6.75 12.76 45.46
CA GLY A 483 7.85 13.55 44.90
C GLY A 483 7.49 14.98 44.49
N LYS A 484 6.29 15.48 44.79
CA LYS A 484 5.87 16.85 44.44
C LYS A 484 6.30 17.83 45.52
N PHE A 485 7.08 18.84 45.15
CA PHE A 485 7.60 19.81 46.10
C PHE A 485 6.50 20.63 46.83
N PRO A 486 5.39 21.02 46.19
CA PRO A 486 4.27 21.70 46.87
C PRO A 486 3.62 20.90 48.00
N ASP A 487 3.82 19.58 48.05
CA ASP A 487 3.25 18.72 49.09
C ASP A 487 4.02 18.81 50.43
N ASN A 488 5.06 19.65 50.50
CA ASN A 488 5.88 19.91 51.71
C ASN A 488 6.57 18.70 52.34
N THR A 489 6.79 17.63 51.56
CA THR A 489 7.43 16.37 51.98
C THR A 489 8.83 16.17 51.36
N VAL A 490 9.27 17.09 50.50
CA VAL A 490 10.58 16.98 49.82
C VAL A 490 11.65 17.75 50.60
N THR A 491 12.79 17.09 50.88
CA THR A 491 14.01 17.71 51.40
C THR A 491 14.70 18.53 50.31
N HIS A 492 15.56 19.47 50.70
CA HIS A 492 16.28 20.30 49.74
C HIS A 492 17.58 20.83 50.35
N THR A 493 18.72 20.44 49.75
CA THR A 493 20.02 21.04 50.08
C THR A 493 20.28 22.30 49.26
N LYS A 494 21.30 23.08 49.60
CA LYS A 494 21.86 24.06 48.67
C LYS A 494 22.53 23.34 47.50
N GLN A 495 22.84 24.09 46.44
CA GLN A 495 23.75 23.60 45.42
C GLN A 495 25.17 23.57 46.00
N GLU A 496 25.72 22.38 46.17
CA GLU A 496 27.05 22.22 46.74
C GLU A 496 27.74 20.99 46.15
N LYS A 497 29.01 20.80 46.51
CA LYS A 497 29.79 19.65 46.06
C LYS A 497 29.50 18.44 46.96
N ASP A 498 29.11 17.33 46.34
CA ASP A 498 28.81 16.05 46.97
C ASP A 498 27.75 16.18 48.10
N PRO A 499 26.59 16.82 47.87
CA PRO A 499 25.56 16.98 48.90
C PRO A 499 25.10 15.61 49.40
N TRP A 500 24.83 15.54 50.70
CA TRP A 500 24.41 14.33 51.38
C TRP A 500 23.24 14.57 52.33
N TRP A 501 22.47 13.51 52.52
CA TRP A 501 21.42 13.34 53.53
C TRP A 501 21.73 12.05 54.31
N GLU A 502 21.54 12.02 55.62
CA GLU A 502 21.82 10.86 56.46
C GLU A 502 20.78 10.71 57.57
N VAL A 503 20.39 9.48 57.86
CA VAL A 503 19.60 9.14 59.05
C VAL A 503 20.43 8.29 60.03
N ASP A 504 20.44 8.69 61.31
CA ASP A 504 20.81 7.82 62.43
C ASP A 504 19.56 7.06 62.87
N LEU A 505 19.55 5.73 62.69
CA LEU A 505 18.44 4.85 63.04
C LEU A 505 18.27 4.67 64.56
N GLY A 506 19.20 5.17 65.38
CA GLY A 506 19.18 5.08 66.84
C GLY A 506 19.67 3.74 67.40
N ALA A 507 19.62 2.68 66.61
CA ALA A 507 20.18 1.36 66.90
C ALA A 507 20.71 0.71 65.63
N THR A 508 21.47 -0.37 65.78
CA THR A 508 21.99 -1.17 64.67
C THR A 508 20.90 -2.15 64.21
N TYR A 509 20.53 -2.09 62.92
CA TYR A 509 19.53 -2.96 62.31
C TYR A 509 20.12 -3.77 61.15
N PRO A 510 19.73 -5.04 60.97
CA PRO A 510 19.98 -5.75 59.71
C PRO A 510 19.11 -5.11 58.63
N LEU A 511 19.73 -4.42 57.67
CA LEU A 511 19.00 -3.72 56.61
C LEU A 511 19.01 -4.53 55.31
N GLN A 512 17.85 -5.04 54.89
CA GLN A 512 17.70 -5.79 53.64
C GLN A 512 17.72 -4.86 52.43
N SER A 513 17.16 -3.65 52.56
CA SER A 513 17.15 -2.67 51.48
C SER A 513 16.98 -1.24 51.97
N VAL A 514 17.42 -0.30 51.13
CA VAL A 514 17.14 1.13 51.29
C VAL A 514 16.37 1.61 50.07
N VAL A 515 15.17 2.16 50.26
CA VAL A 515 14.35 2.72 49.18
C VAL A 515 14.47 4.23 49.20
N VAL A 516 14.86 4.83 48.08
CA VAL A 516 15.00 6.29 47.93
C VAL A 516 13.93 6.79 46.96
N TRP A 517 13.13 7.73 47.42
CA TRP A 517 12.10 8.42 46.64
C TRP A 517 12.60 9.82 46.28
N PRO A 518 12.79 10.12 45.00
CA PRO A 518 13.22 11.45 44.56
C PRO A 518 12.06 12.43 44.42
N ARG A 519 12.38 13.71 44.25
CA ARG A 519 11.47 14.70 43.67
C ARG A 519 11.08 14.31 42.23
N THR A 520 9.81 14.47 41.86
CA THR A 520 9.24 14.01 40.57
C THR A 520 8.63 15.12 39.71
N ASP A 521 8.35 16.30 40.27
CA ASP A 521 7.67 17.40 39.57
C ASP A 521 8.60 18.43 38.91
N ALA A 522 9.92 18.36 39.17
CA ALA A 522 10.94 19.16 38.50
C ALA A 522 12.29 18.43 38.51
N HIS A 523 13.11 18.65 37.48
CA HIS A 523 14.47 18.09 37.34
C HIS A 523 14.59 16.55 37.44
N PRO A 524 13.80 15.75 36.70
CA PRO A 524 13.76 14.28 36.82
C PRO A 524 15.08 13.55 36.48
N GLY A 525 16.08 14.25 35.93
CA GLY A 525 17.41 13.72 35.61
C GLY A 525 18.52 14.02 36.62
N MET A 526 18.29 14.85 37.65
CA MET A 526 19.36 15.34 38.55
C MET A 526 19.88 14.31 39.57
N LEU A 527 19.22 13.15 39.72
CA LEU A 527 19.62 12.11 40.68
C LEU A 527 20.23 10.88 40.01
N ALA A 528 20.75 11.04 38.79
CA ALA A 528 21.61 10.04 38.17
C ALA A 528 22.89 9.90 39.00
N ASN A 529 23.19 8.67 39.46
CA ASN A 529 24.39 8.32 40.23
C ASN A 529 24.36 8.59 41.74
N LEU A 530 23.20 8.61 42.38
CA LEU A 530 23.11 8.56 43.85
C LEU A 530 23.93 7.40 44.41
N ARG A 531 24.57 7.63 45.56
CA ARG A 531 25.30 6.63 46.33
C ARG A 531 24.66 6.46 47.69
N VAL A 532 24.33 5.23 48.05
CA VAL A 532 23.86 4.87 49.39
C VAL A 532 25.00 4.19 50.13
N THR A 533 25.41 4.75 51.27
CA THR A 533 26.46 4.21 52.13
C THR A 533 25.86 3.88 53.49
N LEU A 534 26.11 2.66 53.96
CA LEU A 534 25.74 2.17 55.27
C LEU A 534 26.92 2.19 56.22
N TYR A 535 26.70 2.70 57.43
CA TYR A 535 27.69 2.66 58.49
C TYR A 535 27.18 1.90 59.72
N ASP A 536 28.08 1.18 60.38
CA ASP A 536 27.82 0.62 61.71
C ASP A 536 27.84 1.71 62.80
N GLU A 537 27.61 1.29 64.04
CA GLU A 537 27.69 2.16 65.23
C GLU A 537 29.04 2.86 65.44
N ASN A 538 30.13 2.32 64.87
CA ASN A 538 31.47 2.88 64.93
C ASN A 538 31.81 3.74 63.71
N ARG A 539 30.81 4.09 62.88
CA ARG A 539 30.98 4.84 61.62
C ARG A 539 31.87 4.12 60.60
N LYS A 540 32.03 2.80 60.70
CA LYS A 540 32.72 2.00 59.69
C LYS A 540 31.73 1.63 58.59
N VAL A 541 32.16 1.74 57.33
CA VAL A 541 31.33 1.36 56.18
C VAL A 541 31.09 -0.15 56.21
N VAL A 542 29.82 -0.55 56.26
CA VAL A 542 29.36 -1.95 56.24
C VAL A 542 28.64 -2.33 54.96
N GLY A 543 28.36 -1.36 54.09
CA GLY A 543 27.83 -1.56 52.75
C GLY A 543 27.81 -0.25 51.97
N GLU A 544 28.03 -0.31 50.66
CA GLU A 544 27.95 0.86 49.78
C GLU A 544 27.43 0.43 48.41
N GLN A 545 26.51 1.20 47.82
CA GLN A 545 25.92 0.90 46.52
C GLN A 545 25.61 2.18 45.73
N GLY A 546 26.03 2.20 44.46
CA GLY A 546 25.64 3.22 43.49
C GLY A 546 24.31 2.89 42.83
N ILE A 547 23.52 3.91 42.52
CA ILE A 547 22.19 3.79 41.92
C ILE A 547 22.24 4.30 40.46
N PRO A 548 22.26 3.42 39.43
CA PRO A 548 22.45 3.83 38.03
C PRO A 548 21.27 4.66 37.48
N GLY A 549 21.56 5.66 36.64
CA GLY A 549 20.61 6.67 36.16
C GLY A 549 19.57 6.15 35.15
N ALA A 550 18.29 6.30 35.50
CA ALA A 550 17.11 6.32 34.62
C ALA A 550 15.94 6.96 35.42
N ILE A 551 14.89 7.45 34.73
CA ILE A 551 13.73 8.23 35.24
C ILE A 551 12.86 7.39 36.22
N LEU A 552 12.37 7.96 37.35
CA LEU A 552 11.98 7.17 38.53
C LEU A 552 10.61 7.38 39.18
N THR A 553 10.01 6.23 39.49
CA THR A 553 9.01 5.96 40.53
C THR A 553 9.64 4.96 41.53
N ALA A 554 10.25 5.45 42.61
CA ALA A 554 11.01 4.70 43.64
C ALA A 554 12.25 3.90 43.15
N LYS A 555 13.35 3.93 43.91
CA LYS A 555 14.49 3.02 43.70
C LYS A 555 14.87 2.30 44.98
N THR A 556 15.12 1.00 44.86
CA THR A 556 15.61 0.15 45.96
C THR A 556 17.09 -0.14 45.76
N ALA A 557 17.94 0.35 46.66
CA ALA A 557 19.30 -0.14 46.85
C ALA A 557 19.22 -1.45 47.65
N LEU A 558 19.42 -2.58 46.97
CA LEU A 558 19.50 -3.92 47.55
C LEU A 558 20.96 -4.25 47.76
N LEU A 559 21.38 -4.34 49.03
CA LEU A 559 22.78 -4.45 49.49
C LEU A 559 23.38 -5.86 49.32
N THR A 560 22.82 -6.65 48.42
CA THR A 560 23.33 -7.97 48.05
C THR A 560 23.80 -7.90 46.60
N ASP A 561 25.11 -7.90 46.39
CA ASP A 561 25.77 -7.98 45.08
C ASP A 561 25.59 -9.39 44.50
N SER A 562 24.36 -9.72 44.07
CA SER A 562 24.04 -11.02 43.51
C SER A 562 24.33 -11.06 42.00
N PRO A 563 24.76 -12.22 41.46
CA PRO A 563 24.89 -12.39 40.01
C PRO A 563 23.59 -12.06 39.25
N THR A 564 22.43 -12.27 39.87
CA THR A 564 21.11 -11.93 39.30
C THR A 564 20.90 -10.42 39.24
N ALA A 565 21.36 -9.66 40.25
CA ALA A 565 21.37 -8.20 40.23
C ALA A 565 22.18 -7.62 39.06
N GLN A 566 23.37 -8.17 38.83
CA GLN A 566 24.26 -7.73 37.77
C GLN A 566 23.68 -8.04 36.38
N LYS A 567 23.11 -9.25 36.20
CA LYS A 567 22.40 -9.63 34.98
C LYS A 567 21.18 -8.76 34.72
N LEU A 568 20.39 -8.45 35.75
CA LEU A 568 19.24 -7.56 35.63
C LEU A 568 19.67 -6.17 35.12
N ALA A 569 20.69 -5.57 35.75
CA ALA A 569 21.22 -4.27 35.34
C ALA A 569 21.77 -4.29 33.91
N GLN A 570 22.48 -5.36 33.52
CA GLN A 570 22.96 -5.55 32.16
C GLN A 570 21.80 -5.60 31.15
N LYS A 571 20.77 -6.39 31.43
CA LYS A 571 19.61 -6.56 30.53
C LYS A 571 18.78 -5.28 30.42
N GLN A 572 18.67 -4.52 31.52
CA GLN A 572 18.07 -3.18 31.50
C GLN A 572 18.88 -2.21 30.63
N ALA A 573 20.21 -2.26 30.70
CA ALA A 573 21.08 -1.45 29.83
C ALA A 573 20.96 -1.89 28.36
N GLU A 574 20.89 -3.19 28.07
CA GLU A 574 20.66 -3.72 26.71
C GLU A 574 19.31 -3.26 26.14
N LEU A 575 18.27 -3.20 26.98
CA LEU A 575 16.93 -2.71 26.61
C LEU A 575 16.95 -1.20 26.36
N ALA A 576 17.60 -0.42 27.22
CA ALA A 576 17.75 1.03 27.08
C ALA A 576 18.61 1.43 25.87
N ALA A 577 19.52 0.54 25.43
CA ALA A 577 20.37 0.77 24.26
C ALA A 577 19.64 0.61 22.91
N LEU A 578 18.38 0.15 22.90
CA LEU A 578 17.59 0.06 21.66
C LEU A 578 17.26 1.46 21.14
N LYS A 579 17.87 1.85 20.02
CA LYS A 579 17.65 3.14 19.36
C LYS A 579 16.51 3.03 18.33
N PRO A 580 15.34 3.64 18.57
CA PRO A 580 14.27 3.68 17.58
C PRO A 580 14.62 4.61 16.42
N ILE A 581 13.98 4.36 15.29
CA ILE A 581 14.06 5.18 14.09
C ILE A 581 12.94 6.22 14.14
N ALA A 582 13.25 7.47 13.80
CA ALA A 582 12.24 8.52 13.71
C ALA A 582 11.50 8.43 12.36
N LEU A 583 10.28 7.89 12.36
CA LEU A 583 9.41 7.83 11.19
C LEU A 583 8.51 9.08 11.13
N PRO A 584 8.50 9.86 10.04
CA PRO A 584 7.52 10.93 9.86
C PRO A 584 6.10 10.36 9.79
N VAL A 585 5.19 10.88 10.62
CA VAL A 585 3.78 10.46 10.67
C VAL A 585 2.85 11.67 10.62
N LEU A 586 1.56 11.47 10.41
CA LEU A 586 0.60 12.54 10.69
C LEU A 586 0.27 12.57 12.18
N ARG A 587 0.06 13.78 12.70
CA ARG A 587 -0.57 14.03 13.99
C ARG A 587 -1.57 15.17 13.84
N GLU A 588 -2.77 14.97 14.36
CA GLU A 588 -3.80 16.02 14.36
C GLU A 588 -3.45 17.17 15.31
N LEU A 589 -3.74 18.40 14.90
CA LEU A 589 -3.62 19.57 15.75
C LEU A 589 -4.66 19.53 16.88
N PRO A 590 -4.27 19.92 18.12
CA PRO A 590 -5.23 20.20 19.17
C PRO A 590 -6.25 21.25 18.73
N GLU A 591 -7.49 21.17 19.22
CA GLU A 591 -8.58 22.05 18.81
C GLU A 591 -8.24 23.55 18.92
N ALA A 592 -7.56 23.95 20.00
CA ALA A 592 -7.12 25.33 20.23
C ALA A 592 -6.06 25.83 19.23
N LYS A 593 -5.43 24.94 18.44
CA LYS A 593 -4.40 25.26 17.44
C LYS A 593 -4.86 24.98 16.01
N ARG A 594 -6.15 24.67 15.81
CA ARG A 594 -6.69 24.41 14.46
C ARG A 594 -6.52 25.61 13.55
N ARG A 595 -6.17 25.34 12.31
CA ARG A 595 -5.93 26.35 11.28
C ARG A 595 -7.24 26.77 10.63
N VAL A 596 -7.34 28.06 10.30
CA VAL A 596 -8.39 28.57 9.42
C VAL A 596 -8.06 28.16 7.97
N THR A 597 -9.05 27.71 7.22
CA THR A 597 -8.89 27.39 5.79
C THR A 597 -9.74 28.33 4.97
N HIS A 598 -9.13 28.96 3.96
CA HIS A 598 -9.80 29.77 2.95
C HIS A 598 -9.93 28.99 1.66
N ALA A 599 -11.01 29.22 0.90
CA ALA A 599 -10.98 28.97 -0.54
C ALA A 599 -9.96 29.93 -1.19
N LEU A 600 -9.40 29.56 -2.34
CA LEU A 600 -8.37 30.39 -3.01
C LEU A 600 -8.77 30.73 -4.44
N THR A 601 -8.46 31.93 -4.90
CA THR A 601 -8.63 32.31 -6.31
C THR A 601 -7.58 31.58 -7.17
N LEU A 602 -8.03 30.78 -8.14
CA LEU A 602 -7.16 30.01 -9.05
C LEU A 602 -6.07 29.20 -8.31
N ALA A 603 -6.39 28.67 -7.12
CA ALA A 603 -5.47 27.93 -6.24
C ALA A 603 -4.21 28.69 -5.77
N ASN A 604 -4.20 30.02 -5.89
CA ASN A 604 -3.14 30.91 -5.42
C ASN A 604 -3.29 31.19 -3.93
N PHE A 605 -2.32 30.75 -3.12
CA PHE A 605 -2.36 30.91 -1.66
C PHE A 605 -2.31 32.38 -1.20
N LEU A 606 -1.82 33.30 -2.04
CA LEU A 606 -1.80 34.74 -1.78
C LEU A 606 -3.16 35.43 -2.01
N GLN A 607 -4.14 34.73 -2.56
CA GLN A 607 -5.48 35.25 -2.87
C GLN A 607 -6.56 34.45 -2.14
N PRO A 608 -6.65 34.57 -0.80
CA PRO A 608 -7.69 33.94 -0.03
C PRO A 608 -9.06 34.55 -0.33
N GLU A 609 -10.06 33.70 -0.40
CA GLU A 609 -11.48 34.05 -0.51
C GLU A 609 -12.18 33.75 0.83
N GLU A 610 -13.44 33.32 0.77
CA GLU A 610 -14.23 32.92 1.91
C GLU A 610 -13.60 31.81 2.76
N VAL A 611 -13.80 31.92 4.08
CA VAL A 611 -13.44 30.87 5.03
C VAL A 611 -14.36 29.66 4.81
N VAL A 612 -13.77 28.48 4.77
CA VAL A 612 -14.49 27.21 4.62
C VAL A 612 -14.32 26.34 5.87
N THR A 613 -15.36 25.57 6.19
CA THR A 613 -15.32 24.57 7.27
C THR A 613 -15.08 23.17 6.72
N PRO A 614 -14.34 22.29 7.41
CA PRO A 614 -14.15 20.90 7.01
C PRO A 614 -15.44 20.20 6.60
N ALA A 615 -15.45 19.60 5.40
CA ALA A 615 -16.49 18.68 4.93
C ALA A 615 -16.01 17.82 3.76
N GLY A 616 -16.53 16.60 3.65
CA GLY A 616 -16.40 15.81 2.44
C GLY A 616 -17.24 16.37 1.29
N PRO A 617 -17.06 15.83 0.07
CA PRO A 617 -17.67 16.38 -1.13
C PRO A 617 -19.19 16.11 -1.13
N ALA A 618 -19.99 17.17 -1.03
CA ALA A 618 -21.39 17.11 -0.60
C ALA A 618 -22.32 16.38 -1.57
N ARG A 619 -21.95 16.30 -2.85
CA ARG A 619 -22.76 15.69 -3.91
C ARG A 619 -22.55 14.18 -4.08
N PHE A 620 -21.63 13.57 -3.33
CA PHE A 620 -21.43 12.12 -3.32
C PHE A 620 -22.06 11.51 -2.07
N ALA A 621 -22.80 10.43 -2.24
CA ALA A 621 -23.35 9.67 -1.12
C ALA A 621 -22.23 8.92 -0.36
N PRO A 622 -22.40 8.64 0.95
CA PRO A 622 -23.49 9.12 1.82
C PRO A 622 -23.39 10.63 2.13
N PRO A 623 -24.50 11.29 2.53
CA PRO A 623 -24.42 12.56 3.24
C PRO A 623 -23.62 12.39 4.54
N ALA A 624 -23.27 13.51 5.19
CA ALA A 624 -22.36 13.62 6.34
C ALA A 624 -22.34 12.40 7.30
N PRO A 625 -21.18 12.03 7.86
CA PRO A 625 -21.02 10.89 8.75
C PRO A 625 -22.17 10.77 9.77
N LYS A 626 -22.81 9.59 9.83
CA LYS A 626 -24.01 9.33 10.68
C LYS A 626 -23.79 9.57 12.18
N GLU A 627 -22.54 9.71 12.62
CA GLU A 627 -22.14 9.88 14.02
C GLU A 627 -22.21 11.34 14.54
N GLY A 628 -22.74 12.31 13.76
CA GLY A 628 -22.94 13.69 14.24
C GLY A 628 -21.66 14.47 14.58
N GLY A 629 -20.48 13.89 14.33
CA GLY A 629 -19.19 14.50 14.60
C GLY A 629 -18.74 15.47 13.50
N ALA A 630 -17.91 16.45 13.89
CA ALA A 630 -17.25 17.34 12.94
C ALA A 630 -16.37 16.55 11.97
N TRP A 631 -16.26 17.04 10.73
CA TRP A 631 -15.42 16.40 9.72
C TRP A 631 -13.94 16.49 10.11
N ASN A 632 -13.29 15.33 10.14
CA ASN A 632 -11.87 15.12 10.31
C ASN A 632 -11.40 13.93 9.44
N ARG A 633 -10.10 13.60 9.48
CA ARG A 633 -9.54 12.51 8.68
C ARG A 633 -10.21 11.16 8.94
N LEU A 634 -10.58 10.85 10.19
CA LEU A 634 -11.25 9.61 10.55
C LEU A 634 -12.65 9.52 9.94
N SER A 635 -13.42 10.59 10.02
CA SER A 635 -14.76 10.67 9.44
C SER A 635 -14.75 10.58 7.90
N LEU A 636 -13.73 11.18 7.26
CA LEU A 636 -13.51 11.05 5.82
C LEU A 636 -13.15 9.61 5.44
N ALA A 637 -12.28 8.96 6.21
CA ALA A 637 -11.91 7.57 5.99
C ALA A 637 -13.11 6.62 6.10
N LYS A 638 -13.96 6.81 7.14
CA LYS A 638 -15.23 6.08 7.29
C LYS A 638 -16.18 6.34 6.11
N TRP A 639 -16.23 7.57 5.62
CA TRP A 639 -17.05 7.96 4.47
C TRP A 639 -16.61 7.29 3.17
N LEU A 640 -15.30 7.22 2.89
CA LEU A 640 -14.74 6.59 1.68
C LEU A 640 -15.13 5.10 1.58
N VAL A 641 -15.08 4.37 2.70
CA VAL A 641 -15.37 2.92 2.73
C VAL A 641 -16.80 2.61 3.17
N SER A 642 -17.67 3.61 3.20
CA SER A 642 -19.10 3.40 3.41
C SER A 642 -19.71 2.58 2.27
N ARG A 643 -20.70 1.74 2.59
CA ARG A 643 -21.48 1.02 1.57
C ARG A 643 -22.30 1.95 0.68
N GLU A 644 -22.59 3.15 1.16
CA GLU A 644 -23.28 4.19 0.41
C GLU A 644 -22.32 4.96 -0.52
N ASN A 645 -20.99 4.80 -0.37
CA ASN A 645 -20.02 5.40 -1.29
C ASN A 645 -20.06 4.65 -2.64
N PRO A 646 -20.32 5.35 -3.76
CA PRO A 646 -20.53 4.70 -5.05
C PRO A 646 -19.22 4.29 -5.75
N LEU A 647 -18.06 4.80 -5.32
CA LEU A 647 -16.83 4.74 -6.11
C LEU A 647 -15.80 3.80 -5.52
N THR A 648 -15.53 3.87 -4.21
CA THR A 648 -14.33 3.22 -3.64
C THR A 648 -14.24 1.74 -3.93
N ALA A 649 -15.33 0.99 -3.77
CA ALA A 649 -15.30 -0.44 -4.09
C ALA A 649 -15.08 -0.71 -5.58
N ARG A 650 -15.71 0.06 -6.48
CA ARG A 650 -15.55 -0.08 -7.93
C ARG A 650 -14.12 0.25 -8.36
N VAL A 651 -13.56 1.34 -7.85
CA VAL A 651 -12.20 1.80 -8.13
C VAL A 651 -11.19 0.73 -7.70
N GLN A 652 -11.32 0.21 -6.49
CA GLN A 652 -10.39 -0.81 -6.00
C GLN A 652 -10.51 -2.13 -6.75
N VAL A 653 -11.73 -2.62 -7.00
CA VAL A 653 -11.96 -3.80 -7.84
C VAL A 653 -11.34 -3.60 -9.22
N ASN A 654 -11.54 -2.44 -9.84
CA ASN A 654 -11.01 -2.14 -11.16
C ASN A 654 -9.48 -2.12 -11.19
N ARG A 655 -8.83 -1.62 -10.13
CA ARG A 655 -7.36 -1.62 -10.01
C ARG A 655 -6.80 -3.02 -9.79
N PHE A 656 -7.41 -3.80 -8.90
CA PHE A 656 -7.03 -5.22 -8.73
C PHE A 656 -7.19 -5.98 -10.05
N TRP A 657 -8.28 -5.73 -10.78
CA TRP A 657 -8.50 -6.26 -12.12
C TRP A 657 -7.41 -5.81 -13.10
N ALA A 658 -7.06 -4.52 -13.11
CA ALA A 658 -6.04 -3.97 -13.99
C ALA A 658 -4.64 -4.55 -13.73
N GLN A 659 -4.28 -4.84 -12.48
CA GLN A 659 -2.99 -5.49 -12.18
C GLN A 659 -2.89 -6.90 -12.77
N LEU A 660 -4.01 -7.64 -12.84
CA LEU A 660 -4.08 -8.98 -13.41
C LEU A 660 -4.15 -8.93 -14.94
N PHE A 661 -5.14 -8.23 -15.50
CA PHE A 661 -5.39 -8.19 -16.95
C PHE A 661 -4.63 -7.07 -17.70
N GLY A 662 -3.87 -6.24 -17.01
CA GLY A 662 -3.12 -5.11 -17.55
C GLY A 662 -3.94 -3.86 -17.88
N VAL A 663 -5.28 -3.95 -17.90
CA VAL A 663 -6.21 -2.82 -18.04
C VAL A 663 -7.47 -3.13 -17.23
N GLY A 664 -8.00 -2.15 -16.50
CA GLY A 664 -9.25 -2.28 -15.76
C GLY A 664 -10.48 -2.45 -16.65
N LEU A 665 -11.61 -2.87 -16.08
CA LEU A 665 -12.91 -2.82 -16.76
C LEU A 665 -13.23 -1.39 -17.24
N VAL A 666 -12.90 -0.40 -16.42
CA VAL A 666 -12.73 1.02 -16.77
C VAL A 666 -11.26 1.24 -17.11
N GLU A 667 -10.98 1.75 -18.31
CA GLU A 667 -9.61 1.94 -18.81
C GLU A 667 -8.89 3.12 -18.16
N THR A 668 -9.62 4.21 -17.90
CA THR A 668 -9.15 5.42 -17.24
C THR A 668 -9.24 5.24 -15.73
N GLU A 669 -8.26 4.55 -15.16
CA GLU A 669 -8.23 4.27 -13.71
C GLU A 669 -8.13 5.55 -12.85
N GLU A 670 -7.61 6.61 -13.46
CA GLU A 670 -7.49 7.97 -12.94
C GLU A 670 -8.78 8.79 -12.98
N ASP A 671 -9.77 8.38 -13.78
CA ASP A 671 -11.03 9.11 -13.96
C ASP A 671 -12.21 8.17 -14.23
N PHE A 672 -13.03 7.96 -13.21
CA PHE A 672 -14.33 7.28 -13.25
C PHE A 672 -15.49 8.25 -13.54
N GLY A 673 -15.21 9.55 -13.58
CA GLY A 673 -16.18 10.60 -13.83
C GLY A 673 -16.60 10.66 -15.30
N THR A 674 -17.19 11.79 -15.67
CA THR A 674 -17.89 11.98 -16.94
C THR A 674 -16.92 12.03 -18.13
N GLN A 675 -15.64 12.32 -17.91
CA GLN A 675 -14.59 12.29 -18.95
C GLN A 675 -13.87 10.93 -19.03
N GLY A 676 -14.13 10.04 -18.06
CA GLY A 676 -13.61 8.68 -18.04
C GLY A 676 -14.20 7.76 -19.10
N ALA A 677 -13.51 6.67 -19.39
CA ALA A 677 -14.02 5.59 -20.21
C ALA A 677 -15.20 4.87 -19.52
N LEU A 678 -16.19 4.45 -20.30
CA LEU A 678 -17.25 3.57 -19.79
C LEU A 678 -16.67 2.18 -19.45
N PRO A 679 -17.20 1.50 -18.41
CA PRO A 679 -16.81 0.13 -18.11
C PRO A 679 -17.18 -0.80 -19.26
N THR A 680 -16.29 -1.73 -19.63
CA THR A 680 -16.60 -2.75 -20.66
C THR A 680 -17.65 -3.76 -20.20
N HIS A 681 -17.71 -4.01 -18.89
CA HIS A 681 -18.65 -4.92 -18.23
C HIS A 681 -19.20 -4.27 -16.95
N PRO A 682 -20.14 -3.30 -17.07
CA PRO A 682 -20.65 -2.54 -15.92
C PRO A 682 -21.29 -3.43 -14.85
N GLU A 683 -22.08 -4.42 -15.24
CA GLU A 683 -22.76 -5.30 -14.30
C GLU A 683 -21.78 -6.22 -13.55
N LEU A 684 -20.69 -6.62 -14.22
CA LEU A 684 -19.60 -7.36 -13.58
C LEU A 684 -18.87 -6.50 -12.55
N LEU A 685 -18.56 -5.25 -12.91
CA LEU A 685 -17.90 -4.30 -12.00
C LEU A 685 -18.75 -4.07 -10.74
N ASP A 686 -20.04 -3.82 -10.90
CA ASP A 686 -20.96 -3.63 -9.77
C ASP A 686 -21.10 -4.90 -8.92
N SER A 687 -21.20 -6.06 -9.56
CA SER A 687 -21.26 -7.36 -8.88
C SER A 687 -20.02 -7.61 -8.01
N LEU A 688 -18.82 -7.37 -8.54
CA LEU A 688 -17.57 -7.53 -7.81
C LEU A 688 -17.40 -6.46 -6.72
N ALA A 689 -17.79 -5.22 -6.98
CA ALA A 689 -17.70 -4.12 -6.01
C ALA A 689 -18.58 -4.37 -4.78
N LEU A 690 -19.84 -4.76 -5.00
CA LEU A 690 -20.77 -5.11 -3.92
C LEU A 690 -20.30 -6.33 -3.12
N ASP A 691 -19.79 -7.35 -3.81
CA ASP A 691 -19.24 -8.54 -3.16
C ASP A 691 -17.97 -8.21 -2.34
N PHE A 692 -17.10 -7.32 -2.83
CA PHE A 692 -15.91 -6.86 -2.10
C PHE A 692 -16.28 -6.06 -0.85
N GLN A 693 -17.28 -5.16 -0.91
CA GLN A 693 -17.74 -4.39 0.26
C GLN A 693 -18.33 -5.23 1.39
N ARG A 694 -18.62 -6.52 1.15
CA ARG A 694 -19.18 -7.41 2.19
C ARG A 694 -18.21 -7.59 3.35
N ASP A 695 -16.93 -7.77 3.04
CA ASP A 695 -15.87 -8.11 4.00
C ASP A 695 -14.54 -7.39 3.74
N TRP A 696 -14.45 -6.62 2.65
CA TRP A 696 -13.25 -5.89 2.23
C TRP A 696 -12.00 -6.78 2.12
N ASN A 697 -12.20 -8.06 1.79
CA ASN A 697 -11.16 -9.07 1.77
C ASN A 697 -10.45 -9.13 0.40
N VAL A 698 -9.22 -8.62 0.35
CA VAL A 698 -8.42 -8.52 -0.88
C VAL A 698 -8.02 -9.91 -1.40
N LYS A 699 -7.53 -10.81 -0.54
CA LYS A 699 -7.13 -12.16 -0.97
C LYS A 699 -8.30 -12.95 -1.55
N ARG A 700 -9.50 -12.80 -0.98
CA ARG A 700 -10.73 -13.45 -1.49
C ARG A 700 -11.16 -12.87 -2.85
N LEU A 701 -11.10 -11.55 -3.03
CA LEU A 701 -11.38 -10.93 -4.33
C LEU A 701 -10.40 -11.45 -5.40
N LEU A 702 -9.10 -11.45 -5.10
CA LEU A 702 -8.09 -11.96 -6.03
C LEU A 702 -8.27 -13.45 -6.31
N LYS A 703 -8.53 -14.28 -5.30
CA LYS A 703 -8.87 -15.71 -5.47
C LYS A 703 -10.05 -15.86 -6.42
N THR A 704 -11.12 -15.08 -6.23
CA THR A 704 -12.32 -15.10 -7.08
C THR A 704 -11.97 -14.81 -8.54
N ILE A 705 -11.10 -13.82 -8.79
CA ILE A 705 -10.69 -13.47 -10.16
C ILE A 705 -9.81 -14.56 -10.78
N VAL A 706 -8.76 -15.00 -10.09
CA VAL A 706 -7.79 -15.96 -10.67
C VAL A 706 -8.38 -17.36 -10.84
N MET A 707 -9.38 -17.73 -10.03
CA MET A 707 -10.10 -19.00 -10.18
C MET A 707 -11.07 -19.02 -11.37
N SER A 708 -11.41 -17.87 -11.96
CA SER A 708 -12.33 -17.78 -13.09
C SER A 708 -11.78 -18.43 -14.36
N ARG A 709 -12.67 -18.99 -15.18
CA ARG A 709 -12.29 -19.48 -16.52
C ARG A 709 -11.77 -18.33 -17.38
N THR A 710 -12.30 -17.12 -17.20
CA THR A 710 -11.88 -15.88 -17.87
C THR A 710 -10.38 -15.61 -17.66
N TYR A 711 -9.89 -15.70 -16.42
CA TYR A 711 -8.48 -15.51 -16.11
C TYR A 711 -7.61 -16.66 -16.66
N ARG A 712 -8.10 -17.90 -16.59
CA ARG A 712 -7.38 -19.11 -17.02
C ARG A 712 -7.30 -19.29 -18.54
N GLN A 713 -7.87 -18.37 -19.34
CA GLN A 713 -7.83 -18.45 -20.80
C GLN A 713 -6.41 -18.45 -21.37
N SER A 714 -6.24 -19.12 -22.51
CA SER A 714 -5.07 -18.99 -23.37
C SER A 714 -4.97 -17.58 -23.95
N SER A 715 -3.74 -17.10 -24.12
CA SER A 715 -3.44 -15.81 -24.78
C SER A 715 -3.36 -15.91 -26.30
N LYS A 716 -3.55 -17.11 -26.88
CA LYS A 716 -3.44 -17.34 -28.33
C LYS A 716 -4.40 -16.44 -29.12
N LEU A 717 -3.84 -15.72 -30.09
CA LEU A 717 -4.56 -14.78 -30.95
C LEU A 717 -4.92 -15.46 -32.28
N THR A 718 -6.18 -15.33 -32.70
CA THR A 718 -6.66 -15.76 -34.02
C THR A 718 -7.02 -14.52 -34.86
N PRO A 719 -7.01 -14.60 -36.21
CA PRO A 719 -7.40 -13.48 -37.06
C PRO A 719 -8.78 -12.89 -36.71
N GLU A 720 -9.76 -13.75 -36.41
CA GLU A 720 -11.10 -13.32 -35.99
C GLU A 720 -11.07 -12.51 -34.68
N ARG A 721 -10.33 -12.98 -33.67
CA ARG A 721 -10.19 -12.25 -32.40
C ARG A 721 -9.39 -10.96 -32.56
N LEU A 722 -8.37 -10.95 -33.42
CA LEU A 722 -7.64 -9.73 -33.72
C LEU A 722 -8.55 -8.67 -34.35
N ALA A 723 -9.46 -9.07 -35.25
CA ALA A 723 -10.40 -8.15 -35.87
C ALA A 723 -11.46 -7.60 -34.89
N ARG A 724 -11.96 -8.43 -33.96
CA ARG A 724 -13.09 -8.07 -33.07
C ARG A 724 -12.67 -7.57 -31.69
N ASP A 725 -11.57 -8.08 -31.15
CA ASP A 725 -11.06 -7.76 -29.81
C ASP A 725 -9.53 -7.60 -29.80
N PRO A 726 -8.95 -6.70 -30.61
CA PRO A 726 -7.50 -6.57 -30.79
C PRO A 726 -6.77 -6.33 -29.46
N LYS A 727 -7.38 -5.57 -28.55
CA LYS A 727 -6.81 -5.19 -27.25
C LYS A 727 -7.22 -6.11 -26.08
N ALA A 728 -7.95 -7.20 -26.34
CA ALA A 728 -8.51 -8.09 -25.30
C ALA A 728 -9.43 -7.37 -24.28
N ARG A 729 -10.08 -6.27 -24.68
CA ARG A 729 -10.99 -5.46 -23.81
C ARG A 729 -12.29 -6.19 -23.54
N LEU A 730 -12.72 -7.06 -24.46
CA LEU A 730 -13.89 -7.92 -24.29
C LEU A 730 -13.55 -9.23 -23.56
N LEU A 731 -12.26 -9.45 -23.25
CA LEU A 731 -11.76 -10.62 -22.52
C LEU A 731 -12.04 -11.92 -23.27
N SER A 732 -11.98 -11.89 -24.61
CA SER A 732 -12.12 -13.10 -25.45
C SER A 732 -10.95 -14.07 -25.33
N ARG A 733 -9.88 -13.66 -24.65
CA ARG A 733 -8.61 -14.35 -24.37
C ARG A 733 -7.91 -13.66 -23.21
N TYR A 734 -6.87 -14.27 -22.67
CA TYR A 734 -6.00 -13.59 -21.71
C TYR A 734 -5.06 -12.58 -22.42
N PRO A 735 -4.91 -11.34 -21.93
CA PRO A 735 -3.99 -10.36 -22.50
C PRO A 735 -2.53 -10.69 -22.18
N ARG A 736 -1.68 -10.74 -23.20
CA ARG A 736 -0.24 -10.91 -23.03
C ARG A 736 0.43 -9.57 -22.70
N ARG A 737 1.23 -9.52 -21.63
CA ARG A 737 1.87 -8.29 -21.13
C ARG A 737 3.27 -8.55 -20.60
N ARG A 738 4.14 -7.54 -20.76
CA ARG A 738 5.47 -7.44 -20.14
C ARG A 738 5.32 -7.35 -18.61
N LEU A 739 6.29 -7.88 -17.87
CA LEU A 739 6.39 -7.68 -16.41
C LEU A 739 6.70 -6.22 -16.07
N ASP A 740 6.36 -5.81 -14.85
CA ASP A 740 6.81 -4.53 -14.29
C ASP A 740 8.33 -4.52 -14.09
N ALA A 741 8.92 -3.33 -13.99
CA ALA A 741 10.37 -3.18 -13.87
C ALA A 741 10.96 -4.00 -12.72
N GLU A 742 10.30 -3.97 -11.57
CA GLU A 742 10.65 -4.76 -10.40
C GLU A 742 10.54 -6.26 -10.68
N GLY A 743 9.49 -6.71 -11.38
CA GLY A 743 9.30 -8.12 -11.75
C GLY A 743 10.34 -8.65 -12.74
N ILE A 744 10.83 -7.83 -13.68
CA ILE A 744 11.92 -8.20 -14.61
C ILE A 744 13.20 -8.48 -13.80
N ARG A 745 13.57 -7.57 -12.88
CA ARG A 745 14.73 -7.73 -12.01
C ARG A 745 14.59 -8.92 -11.06
N ASP A 746 13.48 -9.00 -10.35
CA ASP A 746 13.23 -10.01 -9.32
C ASP A 746 13.29 -11.42 -9.90
N GLN A 747 12.73 -11.61 -11.09
CA GLN A 747 12.82 -12.88 -11.77
C GLN A 747 14.25 -13.20 -12.21
N ALA A 748 14.99 -12.23 -12.76
CA ALA A 748 16.36 -12.48 -13.17
C ALA A 748 17.23 -12.92 -11.98
N LEU A 749 17.05 -12.28 -10.81
CA LEU A 749 17.70 -12.68 -9.55
C LEU A 749 17.30 -14.09 -9.11
N LEU A 750 16.01 -14.44 -9.23
CA LEU A 750 15.52 -15.77 -8.84
C LEU A 750 16.05 -16.87 -9.75
N VAL A 751 16.00 -16.64 -11.07
CA VAL A 751 16.47 -17.59 -12.09
C VAL A 751 17.99 -17.79 -11.95
N SER A 752 18.75 -16.72 -11.69
CA SER A 752 20.20 -16.81 -11.45
C SER A 752 20.59 -17.45 -10.13
N GLY A 753 19.64 -17.68 -9.21
CA GLY A 753 19.90 -18.21 -7.88
C GLY A 753 20.55 -17.20 -6.92
N LEU A 754 20.46 -15.89 -7.22
CA LEU A 754 21.04 -14.83 -6.41
C LEU A 754 20.03 -14.16 -5.46
N LEU A 755 18.72 -14.29 -5.74
CA LEU A 755 17.68 -13.58 -4.99
C LEU A 755 17.77 -13.79 -3.48
N SER A 756 17.80 -12.69 -2.72
CA SER A 756 17.55 -12.71 -1.28
C SER A 756 16.05 -12.74 -0.98
N HIS A 757 15.65 -13.65 -0.09
CA HIS A 757 14.27 -13.77 0.40
C HIS A 757 14.00 -12.91 1.66
N LYS A 758 14.93 -12.05 2.06
CA LYS A 758 14.79 -11.17 3.22
C LYS A 758 13.67 -10.15 3.02
N LEU A 759 12.69 -10.18 3.92
CA LEU A 759 11.52 -9.31 3.95
C LEU A 759 11.77 -8.07 4.82
N GLY A 760 11.32 -6.90 4.35
CA GLY A 760 11.38 -5.65 5.10
C GLY A 760 12.80 -5.11 5.37
N GLY A 761 12.91 -4.11 6.22
CA GLY A 761 14.15 -3.41 6.57
C GLY A 761 14.49 -2.25 5.64
N PRO A 762 15.64 -1.59 5.81
CA PRO A 762 16.00 -0.43 5.00
C PRO A 762 16.08 -0.71 3.48
N SER A 763 15.89 0.35 2.69
CA SER A 763 16.13 0.31 1.25
C SER A 763 17.61 0.04 0.93
N VAL A 764 17.87 -0.61 -0.19
CA VAL A 764 19.19 -1.09 -0.61
C VAL A 764 19.61 -0.49 -1.94
N TYR A 765 20.90 -0.56 -2.23
CA TYR A 765 21.56 0.12 -3.33
C TYR A 765 22.18 -0.91 -4.28
N PRO A 766 21.38 -1.63 -5.09
CA PRO A 766 21.91 -2.58 -6.06
C PRO A 766 22.83 -1.88 -7.08
N PRO A 767 23.78 -2.58 -7.71
CA PRO A 767 24.72 -1.98 -8.67
C PRO A 767 24.01 -1.16 -9.74
N GLN A 768 24.58 -0.02 -10.13
CA GLN A 768 24.12 0.82 -11.23
C GLN A 768 25.32 1.43 -11.97
N PRO A 769 25.15 2.01 -13.17
CA PRO A 769 26.20 2.75 -13.85
C PRO A 769 26.78 3.90 -13.02
N ASP A 770 28.08 4.13 -13.14
CA ASP A 770 28.79 5.17 -12.40
C ASP A 770 28.38 6.59 -12.82
N GLY A 771 28.50 7.53 -11.88
CA GLY A 771 28.39 8.97 -12.17
C GLY A 771 26.98 9.56 -12.17
N LEU A 772 25.93 8.76 -12.02
CA LEU A 772 24.54 9.24 -12.02
C LEU A 772 24.23 10.21 -10.88
N TRP A 773 24.84 10.02 -9.70
CA TRP A 773 24.65 10.90 -8.55
C TRP A 773 25.57 12.13 -8.55
N LYS A 774 26.51 12.25 -9.52
CA LYS A 774 27.37 13.44 -9.63
C LYS A 774 26.59 14.69 -10.02
N ALA A 775 25.42 14.52 -10.64
CA ALA A 775 24.52 15.61 -11.04
C ALA A 775 23.57 16.05 -9.91
N ALA A 776 23.61 15.43 -8.73
CA ALA A 776 22.74 15.77 -7.62
C ALA A 776 23.16 17.09 -6.94
N PHE A 777 22.21 18.01 -6.74
CA PHE A 777 22.46 19.37 -6.25
C PHE A 777 22.73 19.48 -4.74
N ASN A 778 22.58 18.40 -3.96
CA ASN A 778 22.69 18.43 -2.48
C ASN A 778 24.02 17.95 -1.89
N GLY A 779 25.05 17.73 -2.73
CA GLY A 779 26.39 17.38 -2.26
C GLY A 779 26.67 15.88 -2.06
N GLU A 780 25.65 15.02 -2.03
CA GLU A 780 25.83 13.56 -2.05
C GLU A 780 26.09 13.07 -3.47
N ARG A 781 27.37 12.79 -3.77
CA ARG A 781 27.85 12.47 -5.13
C ARG A 781 28.14 10.99 -5.38
N SER A 782 28.02 10.13 -4.38
CA SER A 782 28.36 8.71 -4.47
C SER A 782 27.18 7.81 -4.13
N TYR A 783 26.94 6.83 -5.00
CA TYR A 783 25.95 5.78 -4.78
C TYR A 783 26.57 4.65 -3.92
N PRO A 784 26.06 4.39 -2.70
CA PRO A 784 26.67 3.44 -1.78
C PRO A 784 26.26 2.00 -2.11
N THR A 785 26.82 1.44 -3.18
CA THR A 785 26.49 0.09 -3.67
C THR A 785 26.50 -0.94 -2.54
N SER A 786 25.36 -1.60 -2.33
CA SER A 786 25.18 -2.62 -1.29
C SER A 786 26.02 -3.86 -1.57
N THR A 787 26.50 -4.48 -0.49
CA THR A 787 27.30 -5.70 -0.51
C THR A 787 26.54 -6.87 0.12
N GLY A 788 27.07 -8.09 -0.02
CA GLY A 788 26.49 -9.29 0.58
C GLY A 788 25.07 -9.57 0.07
N GLU A 789 24.21 -10.07 0.97
CA GLU A 789 22.82 -10.42 0.67
C GLU A 789 22.00 -9.21 0.19
N ASP A 790 22.23 -8.02 0.77
CA ASP A 790 21.43 -6.82 0.48
C ASP A 790 21.60 -6.33 -0.98
N ARG A 791 22.67 -6.74 -1.66
CA ARG A 791 22.90 -6.50 -3.10
C ARG A 791 21.85 -7.15 -4.00
N TYR A 792 21.25 -8.25 -3.55
CA TYR A 792 20.35 -9.11 -4.34
C TYR A 792 18.92 -9.13 -3.82
N ARG A 793 18.52 -8.09 -3.08
CA ARG A 793 17.12 -7.92 -2.64
C ARG A 793 16.22 -7.61 -3.84
N ARG A 794 14.93 -7.87 -3.65
CA ARG A 794 13.89 -7.52 -4.62
C ARG A 794 13.91 -6.03 -4.98
N GLY A 795 13.50 -5.72 -6.21
CA GLY A 795 13.38 -4.36 -6.73
C GLY A 795 12.50 -3.44 -5.89
N LEU A 796 11.54 -4.01 -5.15
CA LEU A 796 10.71 -3.27 -4.17
C LEU A 796 11.55 -2.56 -3.09
N TYR A 797 12.72 -3.10 -2.73
CA TYR A 797 13.63 -2.56 -1.73
C TYR A 797 14.70 -1.65 -2.32
N THR A 798 14.74 -1.46 -3.63
CA THR A 798 15.72 -0.56 -4.26
C THR A 798 15.46 0.88 -3.80
N PHE A 799 16.51 1.54 -3.35
CA PHE A 799 16.49 2.93 -2.94
C PHE A 799 15.96 3.81 -4.06
N TRP A 800 14.96 4.62 -3.74
CA TRP A 800 14.30 5.49 -4.71
C TRP A 800 14.62 6.95 -4.41
N ARG A 801 15.33 7.60 -5.33
CA ARG A 801 15.55 9.04 -5.32
C ARG A 801 14.70 9.68 -6.40
N ARG A 802 13.90 10.70 -6.07
CA ARG A 802 12.94 11.28 -7.03
C ARG A 802 13.63 11.95 -8.22
N THR A 803 14.70 12.69 -7.96
CA THR A 803 15.48 13.40 -9.00
C THR A 803 16.37 12.48 -9.83
N VAL A 804 16.75 11.32 -9.28
CA VAL A 804 17.61 10.33 -9.97
C VAL A 804 17.06 8.92 -9.71
N PRO A 805 15.93 8.53 -10.34
CA PRO A 805 15.39 7.19 -10.20
C PRO A 805 16.38 6.12 -10.70
N TYR A 806 16.25 4.88 -10.21
CA TYR A 806 17.11 3.79 -10.66
C TYR A 806 16.93 3.58 -12.19
N PRO A 807 18.01 3.67 -13.01
CA PRO A 807 17.89 3.83 -14.46
C PRO A 807 17.13 2.71 -15.18
N SER A 808 17.37 1.46 -14.80
CA SER A 808 16.65 0.34 -15.42
C SER A 808 15.18 0.32 -14.98
N MET A 809 14.84 0.77 -13.77
CA MET A 809 13.44 0.90 -13.36
C MET A 809 12.70 1.94 -14.22
N GLN A 810 13.33 3.10 -14.46
CA GLN A 810 12.78 4.15 -15.32
C GLN A 810 12.61 3.66 -16.76
N THR A 811 13.60 2.95 -17.31
CA THR A 811 13.54 2.41 -18.67
C THR A 811 12.38 1.42 -18.85
N PHE A 812 12.01 0.71 -17.78
CA PHE A 812 10.89 -0.23 -17.73
C PHE A 812 9.59 0.39 -17.17
N ASP A 813 9.39 1.69 -17.37
CA ASP A 813 8.15 2.45 -17.10
C ASP A 813 7.77 2.58 -15.61
N ALA A 814 8.73 2.47 -14.69
CA ALA A 814 8.47 2.79 -13.29
C ALA A 814 8.41 4.32 -13.08
N PRO A 815 7.50 4.84 -12.24
CA PRO A 815 7.28 6.28 -12.11
C PRO A 815 8.40 6.97 -11.33
N SER A 816 8.66 8.26 -11.58
CA SER A 816 9.63 9.05 -10.79
C SER A 816 9.29 9.14 -9.30
N ARG A 817 8.01 8.87 -8.96
CA ARG A 817 7.39 9.07 -7.64
C ARG A 817 7.27 10.55 -7.28
N GLU A 818 7.19 11.47 -8.23
CA GLU A 818 6.81 12.86 -7.92
C GLU A 818 5.29 13.04 -7.84
N PHE A 819 4.55 12.26 -8.63
CA PHE A 819 3.09 12.33 -8.73
C PHE A 819 2.42 11.00 -8.41
N CYS A 820 1.17 11.05 -7.92
CA CYS A 820 0.36 9.87 -7.67
C CYS A 820 0.17 9.13 -9.00
N THR A 821 0.73 7.92 -9.10
CA THR A 821 0.67 7.15 -10.34
C THR A 821 -0.34 6.03 -10.19
N VAL A 822 -1.56 6.26 -10.68
CA VAL A 822 -2.66 5.28 -10.61
C VAL A 822 -2.45 4.12 -11.59
N ARG A 823 -1.89 4.42 -12.76
CA ARG A 823 -1.71 3.48 -13.86
C ARG A 823 -0.33 3.70 -14.48
N ARG A 824 0.48 2.63 -14.59
CA ARG A 824 1.70 2.63 -15.40
C ARG A 824 1.33 2.32 -16.85
N LEU A 825 1.81 3.13 -17.79
CA LEU A 825 1.60 2.89 -19.23
C LEU A 825 2.78 2.08 -19.76
N PRO A 826 2.61 0.77 -20.04
CA PRO A 826 3.72 -0.06 -20.46
C PRO A 826 4.15 0.29 -21.89
N THR A 827 5.44 0.53 -22.08
CA THR A 827 6.10 0.62 -23.37
C THR A 827 6.87 -0.67 -23.66
N ASN A 828 7.12 -0.93 -24.95
CA ASN A 828 8.01 -1.98 -25.43
C ASN A 828 8.97 -1.35 -26.42
N THR A 829 10.18 -1.02 -25.98
CA THR A 829 11.17 -0.30 -26.79
C THR A 829 12.44 -1.13 -26.97
N PRO A 830 13.21 -0.96 -28.06
CA PRO A 830 14.50 -1.64 -28.20
C PRO A 830 15.49 -1.34 -27.06
N LEU A 831 15.40 -0.13 -26.47
CA LEU A 831 16.25 0.27 -25.33
C LEU A 831 16.08 -0.65 -24.12
N GLN A 832 14.85 -1.11 -23.87
CA GLN A 832 14.57 -2.05 -22.78
C GLN A 832 15.31 -3.38 -22.94
N ALA A 833 15.37 -3.92 -24.17
CA ALA A 833 16.16 -5.12 -24.44
C ALA A 833 17.66 -4.88 -24.24
N LEU A 834 18.16 -3.69 -24.63
CA LEU A 834 19.56 -3.32 -24.41
C LEU A 834 19.90 -3.20 -22.91
N VAL A 835 18.97 -2.75 -22.07
CA VAL A 835 19.18 -2.72 -20.61
C VAL A 835 19.41 -4.13 -20.06
N THR A 836 18.54 -5.09 -20.37
CA THR A 836 18.69 -6.46 -19.86
C THR A 836 19.91 -7.19 -20.45
N LEU A 837 20.47 -6.73 -21.57
CA LEU A 837 21.72 -7.26 -22.13
C LEU A 837 22.96 -6.64 -21.48
N ASN A 838 22.96 -5.32 -21.22
CA ASN A 838 24.19 -4.56 -20.94
C ASN A 838 24.31 -3.95 -19.55
N ASP A 839 23.20 -3.79 -18.81
CA ASP A 839 23.25 -3.22 -17.47
C ASP A 839 24.08 -4.13 -16.54
N PRO A 840 25.05 -3.59 -15.78
CA PRO A 840 25.93 -4.39 -14.93
C PRO A 840 25.20 -5.33 -13.96
N ALA A 841 24.01 -4.96 -13.48
CA ALA A 841 23.23 -5.82 -12.61
C ALA A 841 22.70 -7.06 -13.34
N TYR A 842 22.30 -6.93 -14.62
CA TYR A 842 21.82 -8.05 -15.43
C TYR A 842 22.96 -8.93 -15.96
N LEU A 843 24.12 -8.35 -16.26
CA LEU A 843 25.33 -9.12 -16.57
C LEU A 843 25.76 -9.98 -15.38
N GLU A 844 25.73 -9.41 -14.17
CA GLU A 844 25.99 -10.17 -12.95
C GLU A 844 24.99 -11.33 -12.75
N MET A 845 23.69 -11.08 -12.99
CA MET A 845 22.67 -12.14 -12.93
C MET A 845 22.91 -13.22 -14.00
N ALA A 846 23.39 -12.84 -15.19
CA ALA A 846 23.76 -13.81 -16.24
C ALA A 846 24.95 -14.67 -15.80
N VAL A 847 25.99 -14.09 -15.19
CA VAL A 847 27.11 -14.85 -14.59
C VAL A 847 26.61 -15.78 -13.48
N GLY A 848 25.70 -15.31 -12.62
CA GLY A 848 25.07 -16.13 -11.57
C GLY A 848 24.33 -17.33 -12.16
N LEU A 849 23.52 -17.12 -13.20
CA LEU A 849 22.84 -18.21 -13.89
C LEU A 849 23.83 -19.17 -14.56
N ALA A 850 24.90 -18.67 -15.19
CA ALA A 850 25.93 -19.51 -15.81
C ALA A 850 26.61 -20.43 -14.78
N LYS A 851 26.99 -19.90 -13.60
CA LYS A 851 27.54 -20.70 -12.49
C LYS A 851 26.54 -21.76 -12.03
N ARG A 852 25.28 -21.36 -11.86
CA ARG A 852 24.20 -22.27 -11.49
C ARG A 852 24.03 -23.39 -12.52
N LEU A 853 24.09 -23.10 -13.81
CA LEU A 853 24.00 -24.12 -14.87
C LEU A 853 25.19 -25.08 -14.87
N GLN A 854 26.40 -24.60 -14.58
CA GLN A 854 27.57 -25.49 -14.43
C GLN A 854 27.41 -26.46 -13.25
N THR A 855 26.75 -26.03 -12.17
CA THR A 855 26.55 -26.86 -10.97
C THR A 855 25.31 -27.77 -11.05
N GLU A 856 24.17 -27.25 -11.54
CA GLU A 856 22.87 -27.92 -11.50
C GLU A 856 22.41 -28.46 -12.86
N GLY A 857 23.04 -28.06 -13.96
CA GLY A 857 22.54 -28.29 -15.32
C GLY A 857 23.01 -29.58 -15.99
N GLY A 858 23.71 -30.47 -15.29
CA GLY A 858 24.26 -31.70 -15.86
C GLY A 858 25.63 -31.52 -16.50
N THR A 859 26.09 -32.56 -17.21
CA THR A 859 27.48 -32.65 -17.70
C THR A 859 27.61 -32.26 -19.16
N THR A 860 26.52 -32.28 -19.93
CA THR A 860 26.54 -31.94 -21.36
C THR A 860 25.96 -30.54 -21.64
N PRO A 861 26.37 -29.87 -22.73
CA PRO A 861 25.77 -28.59 -23.11
C PRO A 861 24.26 -28.65 -23.35
N ALA A 862 23.77 -29.76 -23.91
CA ALA A 862 22.34 -29.95 -24.16
C ALA A 862 21.54 -30.03 -22.84
N GLU A 863 22.03 -30.74 -21.84
CA GLU A 863 21.38 -30.81 -20.51
C GLU A 863 21.36 -29.42 -19.84
N ARG A 864 22.46 -28.68 -19.91
CA ARG A 864 22.54 -27.32 -19.33
C ARG A 864 21.61 -26.34 -20.04
N ALA A 865 21.53 -26.39 -21.37
CA ALA A 865 20.58 -25.59 -22.13
C ALA A 865 19.12 -25.92 -21.77
N ARG A 866 18.77 -27.20 -21.60
CA ARG A 866 17.44 -27.61 -21.11
C ARG A 866 17.16 -27.09 -19.72
N GLN A 867 18.12 -27.19 -18.81
CA GLN A 867 17.98 -26.68 -17.45
C GLN A 867 17.79 -25.16 -17.43
N GLY A 868 18.56 -24.43 -18.23
CA GLY A 868 18.42 -22.97 -18.39
C GLY A 868 17.03 -22.57 -18.89
N LEU A 869 16.54 -23.23 -19.94
CA LEU A 869 15.17 -23.02 -20.45
C LEU A 869 14.11 -23.37 -19.39
N ARG A 870 14.31 -24.46 -18.65
CA ARG A 870 13.38 -24.90 -17.59
C ARG A 870 13.32 -23.90 -16.43
N LEU A 871 14.47 -23.39 -15.99
CA LEU A 871 14.57 -22.36 -14.94
C LEU A 871 13.93 -21.05 -15.39
N ALA A 872 14.23 -20.60 -16.61
CA ALA A 872 13.78 -19.32 -17.12
C ALA A 872 12.28 -19.29 -17.47
N LEU A 873 11.76 -20.35 -18.12
CA LEU A 873 10.39 -20.40 -18.63
C LEU A 873 9.42 -21.18 -17.74
N CYS A 874 9.91 -21.80 -16.66
CA CYS A 874 9.12 -22.64 -15.75
C CYS A 874 8.34 -23.75 -16.47
N ARG A 875 8.89 -24.33 -17.54
CA ARG A 875 8.26 -25.41 -18.33
C ARG A 875 9.32 -26.30 -18.99
N PRO A 876 8.98 -27.53 -19.41
CA PRO A 876 9.89 -28.38 -20.16
C PRO A 876 10.44 -27.68 -21.41
N ALA A 877 11.73 -27.85 -21.67
CA ALA A 877 12.38 -27.33 -22.86
C ALA A 877 11.92 -28.09 -24.12
N ASN A 878 11.80 -27.38 -25.24
CA ASN A 878 11.60 -27.96 -26.56
C ASN A 878 12.96 -28.12 -27.28
N GLU A 879 13.19 -29.25 -27.97
CA GLU A 879 14.40 -29.50 -28.77
C GLU A 879 14.76 -28.36 -29.73
N ALA A 880 13.76 -27.77 -30.38
CA ALA A 880 13.95 -26.66 -31.30
C ALA A 880 14.53 -25.40 -30.62
N GLN A 881 14.39 -25.29 -29.29
CA GLN A 881 14.99 -24.23 -28.48
C GLN A 881 16.38 -24.60 -27.96
N VAL A 882 16.66 -25.89 -27.75
CA VAL A 882 17.91 -26.38 -27.19
C VAL A 882 19.06 -26.25 -28.20
N ALA A 883 18.83 -26.69 -29.44
CA ALA A 883 19.90 -26.73 -30.45
C ALA A 883 20.57 -25.36 -30.72
N PRO A 884 19.82 -24.23 -30.86
CA PRO A 884 20.45 -22.92 -31.03
C PRO A 884 21.28 -22.46 -29.83
N LEU A 885 20.88 -22.81 -28.61
CA LEU A 885 21.62 -22.44 -27.40
C LEU A 885 22.92 -23.24 -27.27
N VAL A 886 22.91 -24.51 -27.65
CA VAL A 886 24.12 -25.33 -27.71
C VAL A 886 25.07 -24.80 -28.78
N ALA A 887 24.57 -24.48 -29.98
CA ALA A 887 25.39 -23.89 -31.04
C ALA A 887 26.01 -22.55 -30.61
N LEU A 888 25.24 -21.70 -29.92
CA LEU A 888 25.74 -20.46 -29.35
C LEU A 888 26.85 -20.74 -28.31
N PHE A 889 26.62 -21.66 -27.37
CA PHE A 889 27.62 -22.04 -26.39
C PHE A 889 28.94 -22.49 -27.03
N GLU A 890 28.90 -23.38 -28.02
CA GLU A 890 30.11 -23.88 -28.67
C GLU A 890 30.87 -22.76 -29.42
N SER A 891 30.12 -21.87 -30.08
CA SER A 891 30.69 -20.68 -30.75
C SER A 891 31.38 -19.75 -29.76
N GLU A 892 30.71 -19.38 -28.67
CA GLU A 892 31.25 -18.48 -27.66
C GLU A 892 32.40 -19.13 -26.89
N LYS A 893 32.33 -20.44 -26.63
CA LYS A 893 33.43 -21.18 -25.99
C LYS A 893 34.68 -21.15 -26.87
N ALA A 894 34.54 -21.37 -28.18
CA ALA A 894 35.67 -21.25 -29.11
C ALA A 894 36.26 -19.83 -29.11
N HIS A 895 35.41 -18.79 -29.10
CA HIS A 895 35.85 -17.39 -29.00
C HIS A 895 36.65 -17.12 -27.72
N TYR A 896 36.11 -17.48 -26.56
CA TYR A 896 36.76 -17.20 -25.27
C TYR A 896 37.98 -18.05 -24.98
N VAL A 897 38.11 -19.23 -25.60
CA VAL A 897 39.36 -20.00 -25.60
C VAL A 897 40.46 -19.24 -26.36
N ALA A 898 40.12 -18.58 -27.47
CA ALA A 898 41.05 -17.72 -28.21
C ALA A 898 41.31 -16.36 -27.53
N HIS A 899 40.38 -15.89 -26.68
CA HIS A 899 40.44 -14.58 -26.02
C HIS A 899 40.26 -14.67 -24.49
N PRO A 900 41.19 -15.31 -23.76
CA PRO A 900 41.03 -15.60 -22.33
C PRO A 900 40.90 -14.34 -21.44
N MET A 901 41.52 -13.23 -21.84
CA MET A 901 41.40 -11.95 -21.12
C MET A 901 39.98 -11.36 -21.21
N GLU A 902 39.28 -11.57 -22.33
CA GLU A 902 37.88 -11.16 -22.47
C GLU A 902 36.96 -12.02 -21.59
N ALA A 903 37.25 -13.33 -21.50
CA ALA A 903 36.52 -14.23 -20.61
C ALA A 903 36.62 -13.76 -19.15
N LYS A 904 37.84 -13.45 -18.69
CA LYS A 904 38.08 -12.92 -17.34
C LYS A 904 37.34 -11.61 -17.09
N LYS A 905 37.31 -10.70 -18.08
CA LYS A 905 36.60 -9.42 -17.99
C LYS A 905 35.09 -9.60 -17.87
N LEU A 906 34.49 -10.52 -18.64
CA LEU A 906 33.05 -10.78 -18.63
C LEU A 906 32.59 -11.44 -17.33
N THR A 907 33.32 -12.46 -16.86
CA THR A 907 32.91 -13.25 -15.68
C THR A 907 33.25 -12.56 -14.36
N GLY A 908 34.20 -11.62 -14.37
CA GLY A 908 34.71 -10.97 -13.17
C GLY A 908 35.42 -11.93 -12.21
N THR A 909 35.84 -13.11 -12.69
CA THR A 909 36.58 -14.11 -11.88
C THR A 909 38.08 -13.84 -11.88
N GLU A 910 38.79 -14.31 -10.85
CA GLU A 910 40.26 -14.19 -10.81
C GLU A 910 40.94 -15.04 -11.90
N LYS A 911 40.37 -16.22 -12.16
CA LYS A 911 40.82 -17.18 -13.17
C LYS A 911 40.12 -16.97 -14.50
N GLU A 912 40.83 -17.28 -15.58
CA GLU A 912 40.31 -17.37 -16.93
C GLU A 912 39.42 -18.63 -17.03
N ASP A 913 38.13 -18.44 -17.29
CA ASP A 913 37.15 -19.52 -17.43
C ASP A 913 36.33 -19.30 -18.71
N PRO A 914 36.84 -19.76 -19.87
CA PRO A 914 36.15 -19.62 -21.15
C PRO A 914 34.77 -20.29 -21.18
N GLU A 915 34.59 -21.37 -20.42
CA GLU A 915 33.33 -22.10 -20.37
C GLU A 915 32.28 -21.32 -19.58
N LEU A 916 32.65 -20.73 -18.45
CA LEU A 916 31.77 -19.82 -17.71
C LEU A 916 31.41 -18.59 -18.52
N ALA A 917 32.36 -18.01 -19.26
CA ALA A 917 32.11 -16.87 -20.15
C ALA A 917 31.10 -17.22 -21.26
N ALA A 918 31.27 -18.36 -21.92
CA ALA A 918 30.33 -18.85 -22.93
C ALA A 918 28.92 -19.09 -22.35
N TRP A 919 28.82 -19.74 -21.18
CA TRP A 919 27.53 -19.90 -20.51
C TRP A 919 26.93 -18.57 -20.03
N THR A 920 27.75 -17.56 -19.74
CA THR A 920 27.27 -16.21 -19.39
C THR A 920 26.55 -15.58 -20.58
N VAL A 921 27.08 -15.72 -21.80
CA VAL A 921 26.40 -15.24 -23.02
C VAL A 921 25.07 -15.97 -23.23
N VAL A 922 25.05 -17.30 -23.09
CA VAL A 922 23.81 -18.09 -23.19
C VAL A 922 22.79 -17.70 -22.12
N ALA A 923 23.25 -17.50 -20.87
CA ALA A 923 22.42 -17.05 -19.76
C ALA A 923 21.83 -15.66 -20.01
N ASN A 924 22.60 -14.75 -20.59
CA ASN A 924 22.15 -13.42 -20.97
C ASN A 924 21.03 -13.48 -22.03
N VAL A 925 21.15 -14.37 -23.03
CA VAL A 925 20.08 -14.67 -24.00
C VAL A 925 18.84 -15.25 -23.32
N LEU A 926 19.02 -16.21 -22.40
CA LEU A 926 17.91 -16.83 -21.67
C LEU A 926 17.11 -15.79 -20.88
N LEU A 927 17.77 -14.87 -20.17
CA LEU A 927 17.13 -13.82 -19.39
C LEU A 927 16.40 -12.78 -20.26
N ASN A 928 16.74 -12.67 -21.55
CA ASN A 928 16.12 -11.74 -22.50
C ASN A 928 14.96 -12.38 -23.30
N LEU A 929 14.68 -13.67 -23.12
CA LEU A 929 13.60 -14.32 -23.85
C LEU A 929 12.25 -13.62 -23.59
N ASP A 930 11.46 -13.46 -24.64
CA ASP A 930 10.13 -12.86 -24.57
C ASP A 930 9.20 -13.62 -23.57
N GLY A 931 9.35 -14.93 -23.43
CA GLY A 931 8.64 -15.72 -22.40
C GLY A 931 9.11 -15.47 -20.95
N VAL A 932 10.32 -14.97 -20.78
CA VAL A 932 10.86 -14.52 -19.48
C VAL A 932 10.32 -13.13 -19.18
N LEU A 933 10.38 -12.21 -20.14
CA LEU A 933 9.94 -10.81 -19.94
C LEU A 933 8.40 -10.66 -19.85
N THR A 934 7.62 -11.73 -20.06
CA THR A 934 6.15 -11.73 -20.02
C THR A 934 5.57 -12.76 -19.04
N LYS A 935 4.31 -12.55 -18.62
CA LYS A 935 3.60 -13.40 -17.63
C LYS A 935 3.18 -14.80 -18.14
N GLY A 936 3.10 -14.98 -19.46
CA GLY A 936 2.58 -16.21 -20.08
C GLY A 936 2.41 -16.13 -21.59
#